data_AF-A0A940DF99-F1
#
_entry.id   AF-A0A940DF99-F1
#
_cell.length_a   1.000
_cell.length_b   1.000
_cell.length_c   1.000
_cell.angle_alpha   90.00
_cell.angle_beta   90.00
_cell.angle_gamma   90.00
#
_symmetry.space_group_name_H-M   'P 1'
#
loop_
_entity.id
_entity.type
_entity.pdbx_description
1 polymer ?
#
loop_
_entity_poly.entity_id
_entity_poly.type
_entity_poly.pdbx_seq_one_letter_code
_entity_poly.pdbx_strand_id
1 'polypeptide(L)'
;MVITVDKLNDNLETEYVLNKFFVTNNIFINNQHDYSLYGYDELKIKKDKVKAVYIDCAESRALIDIYNKFIRTYPSQVQPISNWDLELGDFEESVFLFDKFKRSNKVRDLEAMAVDPYKIGRYFAQLSSKFSNVKLEKQSQKDIETQIKKINAFLLGEQGLEYYTQWQNYMYFLICVNKEQELRVFYKRIKKIIENLKAQLNEMYKYKPTIVKKLKSTLIRHLQISYYIAYSLKIDKVPEKKKSNVQRYINANLFNHNLIKLPLANYIYNGEKALLNLNIEDFKEVVIDLETNFKFKWSPRFIHYDEIQSLLFYNEFNNFKAPHENDPQFLFEKFCLINRLVCGEPFVELIGNTRIKGFKDNYILREYTINDDTIYVGGDINVCTGNVSVNNSDIIDYLKHGTITMADKKTIWKILNETYLNCHKDVKLLILPELFYPYELIKELLAFARRSQIAIVVGLRYLKTIDNRVKNCFAAIIPFVKEGYKNAAIFIREKNDYSPIEKCILARHGFVCVDKKKPNYEIYSWKGIDIAPMVCFELTDIVARAILKGNTDIIALPVNNQDTTYFSNIIESTVRDLHCMIVQANTSIYGDSRVTLPYDRNTKDIFKIKGGINDNVLVGSLNLNNIFNYQKNYYQNEYEYLEFLLKRRKGKRQKDKNASSDRQHVKRLSARFTNKRARRKE
;
A
#
# COMPACT_ATOMS: atom_id res chain seq x y z
N MET A 1 0.91 -0.56 -25.36
CA MET A 1 -0.23 -0.18 -26.23
C MET A 1 -0.76 -1.47 -26.84
N VAL A 2 -2.08 -1.66 -26.90
CA VAL A 2 -2.71 -2.85 -27.50
C VAL A 2 -3.46 -2.37 -28.74
N ILE A 3 -3.21 -2.98 -29.89
CA ILE A 3 -3.82 -2.61 -31.18
C ILE A 3 -4.46 -3.88 -31.75
N THR A 4 -5.76 -3.81 -32.04
CA THR A 4 -6.52 -4.87 -32.71
C THR A 4 -6.46 -4.67 -34.22
N VAL A 5 -6.25 -5.73 -34.99
CA VAL A 5 -6.13 -5.67 -36.46
C VAL A 5 -6.96 -6.77 -37.09
N ASP A 6 -7.80 -6.45 -38.08
CA ASP A 6 -8.79 -7.40 -38.62
C ASP A 6 -8.22 -8.42 -39.63
N LYS A 7 -7.08 -8.14 -40.28
CA LYS A 7 -6.37 -9.05 -41.21
C LYS A 7 -4.87 -8.73 -41.27
N LEU A 8 -4.05 -9.76 -41.41
CA LEU A 8 -2.59 -9.66 -41.53
C LEU A 8 -2.05 -10.53 -42.66
N ASN A 9 -1.03 -10.00 -43.38
CA ASN A 9 -0.22 -10.75 -44.34
C ASN A 9 1.01 -11.33 -43.61
N ASP A 10 1.46 -12.50 -44.04
CA ASP A 10 2.25 -13.50 -43.29
C ASP A 10 3.67 -13.14 -42.79
N ASN A 11 4.08 -11.88 -42.68
CA ASN A 11 5.36 -11.52 -42.04
C ASN A 11 5.30 -10.13 -41.40
N LEU A 12 5.07 -10.06 -40.09
CA LEU A 12 5.08 -8.82 -39.32
C LEU A 12 6.45 -8.60 -38.66
N GLU A 13 7.33 -7.89 -39.35
CA GLU A 13 8.48 -7.28 -38.69
C GLU A 13 8.02 -6.09 -37.83
N THR A 14 8.65 -5.93 -36.66
CA THR A 14 8.33 -4.84 -35.71
C THR A 14 8.39 -3.47 -36.37
N GLU A 15 9.31 -3.26 -37.31
CA GLU A 15 9.46 -2.01 -38.06
C GLU A 15 8.26 -1.70 -38.95
N TYR A 16 7.63 -2.70 -39.57
CA TYR A 16 6.42 -2.50 -40.37
C TYR A 16 5.24 -2.02 -39.52
N VAL A 17 5.04 -2.63 -38.35
CA VAL A 17 3.99 -2.21 -37.40
C VAL A 17 4.21 -0.78 -36.95
N LEU A 18 5.44 -0.45 -36.58
CA LEU A 18 5.78 0.90 -36.11
C LEU A 18 5.59 1.95 -37.20
N ASN A 19 6.02 1.65 -38.43
CA ASN A 19 5.84 2.54 -39.56
C ASN A 19 4.35 2.76 -39.88
N LYS A 20 3.56 1.68 -39.94
CA LYS A 20 2.13 1.75 -40.28
C LYS A 20 1.32 2.54 -39.25
N PHE A 21 1.53 2.30 -37.96
CA PHE A 21 0.68 2.87 -36.91
C PHE A 21 1.21 4.17 -36.29
N PHE A 22 2.53 4.39 -36.30
CA PHE A 22 3.12 5.54 -35.60
C PHE A 22 3.78 6.53 -36.56
N VAL A 23 4.47 6.06 -37.60
CA VAL A 23 5.11 6.98 -38.55
C VAL A 23 4.08 7.58 -39.51
N THR A 24 3.20 6.74 -40.06
CA THR A 24 2.14 7.17 -40.98
C THR A 24 1.15 8.14 -40.33
N ASN A 25 0.97 8.06 -39.01
CA ASN A 25 0.11 8.93 -38.22
C ASN A 25 0.84 10.15 -37.62
N ASN A 26 2.08 10.44 -38.06
CA ASN A 26 2.91 11.54 -37.55
C ASN A 26 3.09 11.53 -36.02
N ILE A 27 3.19 10.35 -35.41
CA ILE A 27 3.54 10.19 -34.00
C ILE A 27 5.06 10.01 -33.88
N PHE A 28 5.65 9.20 -34.77
CA PHE A 28 7.08 8.98 -34.87
C PHE A 28 7.65 9.51 -36.19
N ILE A 29 8.88 9.96 -36.14
CA ILE A 29 9.71 10.26 -37.31
C ILE A 29 10.75 9.14 -37.39
N ASN A 30 10.76 8.40 -38.49
CA ASN A 30 11.71 7.31 -38.69
C ASN A 30 13.07 7.84 -39.16
N ASN A 31 14.11 7.68 -38.32
CA ASN A 31 15.49 7.96 -38.68
C ASN A 31 16.26 6.65 -38.93
N GLN A 32 17.49 6.74 -39.44
CA GLN A 32 18.30 5.56 -39.79
C GLN A 32 18.48 4.56 -38.63
N HIS A 33 18.67 5.01 -37.39
CA HIS A 33 18.98 4.14 -36.25
C HIS A 33 17.95 4.20 -35.11
N ASP A 34 17.00 5.12 -35.19
CA ASP A 34 16.11 5.53 -34.10
C ASP A 34 14.80 6.12 -34.65
N TYR A 35 13.77 6.18 -33.81
CA TYR A 35 12.56 6.96 -34.05
C TYR A 35 12.57 8.22 -33.19
N SER A 36 12.24 9.38 -33.74
CA SER A 36 12.00 10.62 -32.98
C SER A 36 10.51 10.77 -32.70
N LEU A 37 10.12 11.37 -31.58
CA LEU A 37 8.73 11.80 -31.42
C LEU A 37 8.45 13.03 -32.29
N TYR A 38 7.32 13.04 -33.01
CA TYR A 38 6.95 14.18 -33.83
C TYR A 38 6.82 15.46 -32.97
N GLY A 39 7.52 16.52 -33.36
CA GLY A 39 7.58 17.79 -32.62
C GLY A 39 8.61 17.83 -31.49
N TYR A 40 9.34 16.74 -31.23
CA TYR A 40 10.38 16.67 -30.19
C TYR A 40 11.60 15.87 -30.66
N ASP A 41 12.46 16.52 -31.46
CA ASP A 41 13.62 15.88 -32.12
C ASP A 41 14.67 15.30 -31.15
N GLU A 42 14.70 15.77 -29.90
CA GLU A 42 15.60 15.26 -28.86
C GLU A 42 15.10 13.97 -28.20
N LEU A 43 13.80 13.64 -28.32
CA LEU A 43 13.20 12.45 -27.72
C LEU A 43 13.31 11.25 -28.68
N LYS A 44 14.42 10.52 -28.54
CA LYS A 44 14.79 9.40 -29.42
C LYS A 44 14.46 8.04 -28.81
N ILE A 45 13.84 7.17 -29.60
CA ILE A 45 13.52 5.78 -29.30
C ILE A 45 14.41 4.90 -30.16
N LYS A 46 15.30 4.12 -29.54
CA LYS A 46 16.18 3.21 -30.30
C LYS A 46 15.38 2.03 -30.87
N LYS A 47 15.54 1.74 -32.17
CA LYS A 47 14.76 0.72 -32.88
C LYS A 47 14.89 -0.68 -32.26
N ASP A 48 16.10 -1.05 -31.83
CA ASP A 48 16.45 -2.33 -31.19
C ASP A 48 15.78 -2.55 -29.82
N LYS A 49 15.30 -1.48 -29.18
CA LYS A 49 14.63 -1.54 -27.87
C LYS A 49 13.11 -1.66 -27.96
N VAL A 50 12.53 -1.52 -29.15
CA VAL A 50 11.09 -1.69 -29.36
C VAL A 50 10.80 -3.13 -29.75
N LYS A 51 9.91 -3.79 -29.02
CA LYS A 51 9.47 -5.16 -29.31
C LYS A 51 7.99 -5.14 -29.65
N ALA A 52 7.60 -5.56 -30.86
CA ALA A 52 6.22 -5.87 -31.17
C ALA A 52 5.98 -7.37 -30.92
N VAL A 53 4.92 -7.69 -30.20
CA VAL A 53 4.47 -9.07 -29.97
C VAL A 53 3.11 -9.20 -30.62
N TYR A 54 3.01 -10.08 -31.62
CA TYR A 54 1.75 -10.47 -32.24
C TYR A 54 1.14 -11.63 -31.45
N ILE A 55 -0.17 -11.60 -31.25
CA ILE A 55 -0.93 -12.68 -30.62
C ILE A 55 -2.16 -12.90 -31.49
N ASP A 56 -2.26 -14.10 -32.07
CA ASP A 56 -3.37 -14.45 -32.94
C ASP A 56 -4.67 -14.63 -32.14
N CYS A 57 -5.83 -14.35 -32.75
CA CYS A 57 -7.12 -14.59 -32.12
C CYS A 57 -7.42 -16.09 -31.90
N ALA A 58 -6.75 -16.97 -32.65
CA ALA A 58 -6.79 -18.41 -32.47
C ALA A 58 -5.82 -18.92 -31.38
N GLU A 59 -4.87 -18.10 -30.92
CA GLU A 59 -3.92 -18.49 -29.89
C GLU A 59 -4.54 -18.46 -28.48
N SER A 60 -3.93 -19.21 -27.56
CA SER A 60 -4.40 -19.30 -26.19
C SER A 60 -4.30 -17.96 -25.47
N ARG A 61 -5.43 -17.53 -24.89
CA ARG A 61 -5.52 -16.37 -23.97
C ARG A 61 -4.50 -16.42 -22.83
N ALA A 62 -4.00 -17.61 -22.48
CA ALA A 62 -2.95 -17.79 -21.50
C ALA A 62 -1.68 -16.98 -21.81
N LEU A 63 -1.32 -16.75 -23.09
CA LEU A 63 -0.16 -15.93 -23.46
C LEU A 63 -0.35 -14.46 -23.06
N ILE A 64 -1.55 -13.92 -23.27
CA ILE A 64 -1.93 -12.56 -22.85
C ILE A 64 -1.92 -12.46 -21.31
N ASP A 65 -2.44 -13.47 -20.63
CA ASP A 65 -2.47 -13.51 -19.17
C ASP A 65 -1.06 -13.62 -18.58
N ILE A 66 -0.16 -14.40 -19.19
CA ILE A 66 1.26 -14.50 -18.82
C ILE A 66 1.96 -13.17 -19.04
N TYR A 67 1.79 -12.51 -20.19
CA TYR A 67 2.38 -11.19 -20.45
C TYR A 67 1.84 -10.12 -19.50
N ASN A 68 0.54 -10.09 -19.25
CA ASN A 68 -0.07 -9.19 -18.27
C ASN A 68 0.45 -9.45 -16.86
N LYS A 69 0.62 -10.71 -16.47
CA LYS A 69 1.24 -11.09 -15.20
C LYS A 69 2.70 -10.61 -15.15
N PHE A 70 3.51 -10.85 -16.19
CA PHE A 70 4.89 -10.38 -16.26
C PHE A 70 5.02 -8.85 -16.22
N ILE A 71 4.23 -8.11 -16.99
CA ILE A 71 4.28 -6.64 -16.99
C ILE A 71 3.83 -6.06 -15.65
N ARG A 72 2.80 -6.65 -15.02
CA ARG A 72 2.32 -6.25 -13.69
C ARG A 72 3.32 -6.59 -12.57
N THR A 73 4.16 -7.61 -12.75
CA THR A 73 5.14 -8.06 -11.74
C THR A 73 6.53 -7.40 -11.92
N TYR A 74 6.85 -6.85 -13.09
CA TYR A 74 8.19 -6.34 -13.42
C TYR A 74 8.18 -4.93 -14.08
N PRO A 75 7.90 -3.84 -13.34
CA PRO A 75 8.19 -2.50 -13.84
C PRO A 75 9.71 -2.25 -13.92
N SER A 76 10.13 -1.55 -14.97
CA SER A 76 11.53 -1.26 -15.37
C SER A 76 12.32 -0.33 -14.44
N GLN A 77 11.81 -0.05 -13.24
CA GLN A 77 12.53 0.72 -12.22
C GLN A 77 12.97 -0.20 -11.08
N VAL A 78 14.22 -0.03 -10.64
CA VAL A 78 14.82 -0.64 -9.42
C VAL A 78 14.16 -0.09 -8.14
N GLN A 79 12.86 0.19 -8.18
CA GLN A 79 12.04 0.19 -6.99
C GLN A 79 11.26 -1.11 -7.02
N PRO A 80 11.81 -2.20 -6.46
CA PRO A 80 10.93 -3.29 -6.08
C PRO A 80 9.82 -2.65 -5.24
N ILE A 81 8.58 -2.70 -5.74
CA ILE A 81 7.47 -3.11 -4.90
C ILE A 81 8.07 -4.25 -4.07
N SER A 82 7.98 -4.19 -2.74
CA SER A 82 8.26 -5.36 -1.90
C SER A 82 7.66 -6.54 -2.64
N ASN A 83 8.49 -7.38 -3.28
CA ASN A 83 7.95 -8.49 -4.05
C ASN A 83 7.12 -9.23 -3.02
N TRP A 84 5.81 -9.17 -3.16
CA TRP A 84 4.94 -9.81 -2.19
C TRP A 84 5.10 -11.34 -2.26
N ASP A 85 5.84 -11.83 -3.26
CA ASP A 85 6.60 -13.08 -3.24
C ASP A 85 7.70 -13.03 -2.16
N LEU A 86 7.33 -13.54 -0.99
CA LEU A 86 8.21 -13.84 0.14
C LEU A 86 9.33 -14.83 -0.15
N GLU A 87 9.20 -15.56 -1.26
CA GLU A 87 10.20 -16.49 -1.75
C GLU A 87 11.30 -15.71 -2.44
N LEU A 88 12.16 -15.08 -1.62
CA LEU A 88 13.56 -15.04 -2.01
C LEU A 88 13.98 -16.49 -2.16
N GLY A 89 14.00 -16.96 -3.41
CA GLY A 89 14.71 -18.17 -3.77
C GLY A 89 16.17 -18.08 -3.38
N ASP A 90 16.90 -19.16 -3.61
CA ASP A 90 18.32 -19.15 -3.29
C ASP A 90 19.04 -17.99 -3.98
N PHE A 91 20.01 -17.34 -3.31
CA PHE A 91 20.76 -16.23 -3.91
C PHE A 91 21.31 -16.64 -5.28
N GLU A 92 21.90 -17.84 -5.37
CA GLU A 92 22.48 -18.36 -6.59
C GLU A 92 21.37 -18.62 -7.65
N GLU A 93 20.27 -19.27 -7.27
CA GLU A 93 19.11 -19.50 -8.16
C GLU A 93 18.48 -18.20 -8.68
N SER A 94 18.48 -17.14 -7.87
CA SER A 94 17.87 -15.86 -8.21
C SER A 94 18.73 -14.97 -9.11
N VAL A 95 20.05 -15.15 -9.07
CA VAL A 95 21.05 -14.29 -9.72
C VAL A 95 21.57 -14.90 -11.02
N PHE A 96 21.71 -16.21 -11.09
CA PHE A 96 22.15 -16.90 -12.31
C PHE A 96 20.97 -17.07 -13.30
N LEU A 97 21.15 -16.62 -14.54
CA LEU A 97 20.20 -16.87 -15.62
C LEU A 97 20.28 -18.34 -16.03
N PHE A 98 19.24 -19.13 -15.75
CA PHE A 98 18.91 -20.28 -16.58
C PHE A 98 18.23 -19.76 -17.84
N ASP A 99 19.00 -19.27 -18.81
CA ASP A 99 18.42 -19.06 -20.14
C ASP A 99 17.90 -20.41 -20.65
N LYS A 100 16.69 -20.38 -21.23
CA LYS A 100 15.98 -21.54 -21.75
C LYS A 100 16.96 -22.50 -22.44
N PHE A 101 17.04 -23.73 -21.94
CA PHE A 101 17.68 -24.85 -22.64
C PHE A 101 17.32 -24.75 -24.13
N LYS A 102 18.31 -24.47 -25.00
CA LYS A 102 18.20 -24.87 -26.40
C LYS A 102 17.91 -26.38 -26.34
N ARG A 103 16.98 -26.87 -27.17
CA ARG A 103 16.37 -28.23 -27.15
C ARG A 103 17.37 -29.43 -27.20
N SER A 104 18.67 -29.25 -27.00
CA SER A 104 19.66 -30.32 -26.87
C SER A 104 19.95 -30.62 -25.40
N ASN A 105 19.62 -31.85 -24.98
CA ASN A 105 19.86 -32.40 -23.65
C ASN A 105 21.36 -32.69 -23.37
N LYS A 106 22.27 -31.73 -23.58
CA LYS A 106 23.71 -31.91 -23.31
C LYS A 106 24.22 -30.82 -22.38
N VAL A 107 24.79 -31.24 -21.25
CA VAL A 107 25.48 -30.42 -20.22
C VAL A 107 26.58 -29.51 -20.82
N ARG A 108 27.05 -29.84 -22.02
CA ARG A 108 28.08 -29.13 -22.79
C ARG A 108 27.58 -27.80 -23.38
N ASP A 109 26.25 -27.63 -23.49
CA ASP A 109 25.60 -26.44 -24.04
C ASP A 109 25.33 -25.37 -22.97
N LEU A 110 25.94 -25.49 -21.78
CA LEU A 110 26.04 -24.43 -20.77
C LEU A 110 26.96 -23.31 -21.32
N GLU A 111 26.47 -22.58 -22.33
CA GLU A 111 26.97 -21.24 -22.62
C GLU A 111 26.90 -20.42 -21.32
N ALA A 112 27.98 -19.69 -21.02
CA ALA A 112 28.28 -19.07 -19.74
C ALA A 112 27.04 -18.61 -18.96
N MET A 113 26.89 -19.06 -17.71
CA MET A 113 25.90 -18.54 -16.77
C MET A 113 26.07 -17.02 -16.65
N ALA A 114 25.32 -16.27 -17.44
CA ALA A 114 25.37 -14.82 -17.42
C ALA A 114 24.68 -14.33 -16.15
N VAL A 115 25.38 -13.49 -15.39
CA VAL A 115 24.85 -12.89 -14.17
C VAL A 115 24.26 -11.53 -14.52
N ASP A 116 23.02 -11.29 -14.11
CA ASP A 116 22.32 -10.03 -14.39
C ASP A 116 22.53 -9.02 -13.23
N PRO A 117 23.25 -7.89 -13.45
CA PRO A 117 23.46 -6.88 -12.42
C PRO A 117 22.16 -6.28 -11.86
N TYR A 118 21.09 -6.25 -12.65
CA TYR A 118 19.77 -5.76 -12.23
C TYR A 118 19.12 -6.73 -11.24
N LYS A 119 19.21 -8.04 -11.48
CA LYS A 119 18.68 -9.07 -10.56
C LYS A 119 19.42 -9.04 -9.23
N ILE A 120 20.75 -8.86 -9.23
CA ILE A 120 21.53 -8.70 -7.99
C ILE A 120 21.04 -7.49 -7.20
N GLY A 121 20.91 -6.34 -7.85
CA GLY A 121 20.45 -5.12 -7.17
C GLY A 121 19.05 -5.27 -6.60
N ARG A 122 18.14 -5.91 -7.34
CA ARG A 122 16.81 -6.24 -6.86
C ARG A 122 16.86 -7.19 -5.65
N TYR A 123 17.68 -8.23 -5.70
CA TYR A 123 17.84 -9.19 -4.61
C TYR A 123 18.33 -8.52 -3.33
N PHE A 124 19.38 -7.69 -3.41
CA PHE A 124 19.89 -6.95 -2.26
C PHE A 124 18.86 -5.97 -1.69
N ALA A 125 18.13 -5.25 -2.56
CA ALA A 125 17.04 -4.37 -2.12
C ALA A 125 15.91 -5.15 -1.42
N GLN A 126 15.56 -6.33 -1.93
CA GLN A 126 14.58 -7.23 -1.31
C GLN A 126 15.05 -7.75 0.04
N LEU A 127 16.34 -8.07 0.22
CA LEU A 127 16.90 -8.45 1.52
C LEU A 127 16.77 -7.33 2.55
N SER A 128 17.17 -6.10 2.18
CA SER A 128 17.02 -4.95 3.08
C SER A 128 15.55 -4.73 3.45
N SER A 129 14.64 -4.79 2.47
CA SER A 129 13.20 -4.66 2.73
C SER A 129 12.68 -5.78 3.64
N LYS A 130 13.03 -7.04 3.38
CA LYS A 130 12.59 -8.21 4.15
C LYS A 130 12.99 -8.15 5.62
N PHE A 131 14.25 -7.81 5.90
CA PHE A 131 14.79 -7.81 7.26
C PHE A 131 14.77 -6.44 7.94
N SER A 132 14.33 -5.39 7.26
CA SER A 132 14.08 -4.10 7.89
C SER A 132 12.85 -4.16 8.80
N ASN A 133 12.96 -3.45 9.93
CA ASN A 133 11.86 -3.17 10.86
C ASN A 133 11.25 -4.42 11.51
N VAL A 134 12.05 -5.48 11.67
CA VAL A 134 11.66 -6.73 12.31
C VAL A 134 12.66 -7.14 13.40
N LYS A 135 12.18 -7.86 14.40
CA LYS A 135 12.99 -8.53 15.42
C LYS A 135 13.68 -9.75 14.80
N LEU A 136 15.00 -9.82 14.93
CA LEU A 136 15.79 -10.92 14.39
C LEU A 136 15.80 -12.11 15.36
N GLU A 137 14.85 -13.02 15.16
CA GLU A 137 14.78 -14.30 15.88
C GLU A 137 15.93 -15.26 15.48
N LYS A 138 16.19 -16.29 16.30
CA LYS A 138 17.26 -17.27 16.08
C LYS A 138 17.26 -17.87 14.67
N GLN A 139 16.08 -18.24 14.15
CA GLN A 139 15.98 -18.79 12.79
C GLN A 139 16.31 -17.75 11.73
N SER A 140 15.75 -16.54 11.87
CA SER A 140 16.04 -15.42 10.97
C SER A 140 17.53 -15.06 10.95
N GLN A 141 18.23 -15.18 12.09
CA GLN A 141 19.68 -14.98 12.16
C GLN A 141 20.46 -16.01 11.36
N LYS A 142 20.08 -17.29 11.41
CA LYS A 142 20.69 -18.36 10.60
C LYS A 142 20.49 -18.11 9.10
N ASP A 143 19.29 -17.69 8.71
CA ASP A 143 18.97 -17.36 7.32
C ASP A 143 19.84 -16.18 6.85
N ILE A 144 19.93 -15.11 7.66
CA ILE A 144 20.79 -13.94 7.37
C ILE A 144 22.25 -14.35 7.22
N GLU A 145 22.78 -15.19 8.11
CA GLU A 145 24.18 -15.64 8.04
C GLU A 145 24.46 -16.49 6.81
N THR A 146 23.50 -17.32 6.42
CA THR A 146 23.58 -18.12 5.20
C THR A 146 23.64 -17.20 3.97
N GLN A 147 22.77 -16.19 3.92
CA GLN A 147 22.77 -15.21 2.83
C GLN A 147 24.07 -14.38 2.79
N ILE A 148 24.56 -13.92 3.95
CA ILE A 148 25.83 -13.18 4.03
C ILE A 148 26.98 -14.04 3.52
N LYS A 149 27.06 -15.32 3.88
CA LYS A 149 28.10 -16.24 3.41
C LYS A 149 28.08 -16.38 1.89
N LYS A 150 26.91 -16.62 1.30
CA LYS A 150 26.74 -16.74 -0.17
C LYS A 150 27.13 -15.47 -0.91
N ILE A 151 26.62 -14.32 -0.47
CA ILE A 151 26.96 -13.02 -1.07
C ILE A 151 28.46 -12.73 -0.92
N ASN A 152 29.05 -13.04 0.24
CA ASN A 152 30.47 -12.83 0.45
C ASN A 152 31.35 -13.74 -0.39
N ALA A 153 30.90 -14.95 -0.73
CA ALA A 153 31.57 -15.87 -1.65
C ALA A 153 31.47 -15.36 -3.10
N PHE A 154 30.30 -14.87 -3.51
CA PHE A 154 30.07 -14.27 -4.82
C PHE A 154 30.84 -12.96 -5.03
N LEU A 155 31.04 -12.14 -4.00
CA LEU A 155 31.80 -10.88 -4.11
C LEU A 155 33.32 -11.07 -3.87
N LEU A 156 33.85 -12.28 -4.10
CA LEU A 156 35.29 -12.56 -4.06
C LEU A 156 35.97 -12.16 -5.38
N GLY A 157 37.23 -11.73 -5.26
CA GLY A 157 38.06 -11.44 -6.44
C GLY A 157 37.48 -10.35 -7.36
N GLU A 158 37.44 -10.65 -8.65
CA GLU A 158 37.05 -9.70 -9.71
C GLU A 158 35.57 -9.33 -9.64
N GLN A 159 34.70 -10.26 -9.27
CA GLN A 159 33.26 -10.05 -9.12
C GLN A 159 32.96 -8.94 -8.08
N GLY A 160 33.78 -8.85 -7.03
CA GLY A 160 33.71 -7.76 -6.06
C GLY A 160 33.87 -6.37 -6.67
N LEU A 161 34.59 -6.23 -7.79
CA LEU A 161 34.75 -4.98 -8.54
C LEU A 161 33.72 -4.82 -9.66
N GLU A 162 33.40 -5.91 -10.36
CA GLU A 162 32.43 -5.92 -11.46
C GLU A 162 31.07 -5.37 -10.99
N TYR A 163 30.62 -5.79 -9.81
CA TYR A 163 29.34 -5.36 -9.22
C TYR A 163 29.49 -4.15 -8.27
N TYR A 164 30.39 -3.21 -8.57
CA TYR A 164 30.62 -2.03 -7.72
C TYR A 164 29.39 -1.15 -7.50
N THR A 165 28.44 -1.18 -8.44
CA THR A 165 27.16 -0.47 -8.35
C THR A 165 26.27 -1.03 -7.22
N GLN A 166 26.51 -2.26 -6.78
CA GLN A 166 25.70 -2.95 -5.77
C GLN A 166 26.27 -2.90 -4.35
N TRP A 167 27.47 -2.33 -4.16
CA TRP A 167 28.08 -2.20 -2.84
C TRP A 167 27.18 -1.48 -1.84
N GLN A 168 26.52 -0.41 -2.26
CA GLN A 168 25.61 0.35 -1.40
C GLN A 168 24.42 -0.49 -0.92
N ASN A 169 23.79 -1.27 -1.80
CA ASN A 169 22.65 -2.10 -1.44
C ASN A 169 23.03 -3.22 -0.46
N TYR A 170 24.20 -3.85 -0.67
CA TYR A 170 24.70 -4.84 0.27
C TYR A 170 25.05 -4.23 1.64
N MET A 171 25.67 -3.04 1.66
CA MET A 171 25.95 -2.33 2.90
C MET A 171 24.66 -1.92 3.65
N TYR A 172 23.60 -1.52 2.93
CA TYR A 172 22.29 -1.28 3.55
C TYR A 172 21.74 -2.53 4.22
N PHE A 173 21.76 -3.67 3.52
CA PHE A 173 21.35 -4.94 4.11
C PHE A 173 22.10 -5.23 5.42
N LEU A 174 23.44 -5.15 5.42
CA LEU A 174 24.25 -5.39 6.62
C LEU A 174 23.94 -4.44 7.78
N ILE A 175 23.61 -3.17 7.50
CA ILE A 175 23.20 -2.20 8.53
C ILE A 175 21.81 -2.53 9.08
N CYS A 176 20.85 -2.85 8.21
CA CYS A 176 19.49 -3.23 8.63
C CYS A 176 19.50 -4.45 9.55
N VAL A 177 20.41 -5.41 9.31
CA VAL A 177 20.53 -6.63 10.14
C VAL A 177 21.51 -6.53 11.30
N ASN A 178 22.05 -5.34 11.60
CA ASN A 178 23.01 -5.12 12.69
C ASN A 178 24.28 -6.00 12.59
N LYS A 179 24.83 -6.16 11.37
CA LYS A 179 26.08 -6.90 11.09
C LYS A 179 27.20 -5.93 10.71
N GLU A 180 27.50 -4.97 11.57
CA GLU A 180 28.50 -3.92 11.31
C GLU A 180 29.93 -4.46 11.20
N GLN A 181 30.23 -5.58 11.88
CA GLN A 181 31.51 -6.26 11.76
C GLN A 181 31.74 -6.77 10.34
N GLU A 182 30.74 -7.46 9.78
CA GLU A 182 30.77 -7.95 8.39
C GLU A 182 30.90 -6.80 7.39
N LEU A 183 30.22 -5.68 7.63
CA LEU A 183 30.35 -4.49 6.78
C LEU A 183 31.79 -3.95 6.77
N ARG A 184 32.45 -3.89 7.94
CA ARG A 184 33.85 -3.45 8.05
C ARG A 184 34.80 -4.43 7.34
N VAL A 185 34.55 -5.73 7.44
CA VAL A 185 35.32 -6.78 6.74
C VAL A 185 35.17 -6.62 5.23
N PHE A 186 33.93 -6.50 4.75
CA PHE A 186 33.61 -6.26 3.35
C PHE A 186 34.30 -5.02 2.79
N TYR A 187 34.19 -3.88 3.48
CA TYR A 187 34.83 -2.63 3.09
C TYR A 187 36.36 -2.77 2.97
N LYS A 188 37.03 -3.39 3.97
CA LYS A 188 38.48 -3.62 3.94
C LYS A 188 38.89 -4.53 2.79
N ARG A 189 38.10 -5.58 2.53
CA ARG A 189 38.34 -6.54 1.44
C ARG A 189 38.28 -5.85 0.08
N ILE A 190 37.20 -5.14 -0.22
CA ILE A 190 37.06 -4.41 -1.50
C ILE A 190 38.17 -3.37 -1.67
N LYS A 191 38.51 -2.64 -0.61
CA LYS A 191 39.62 -1.68 -0.64
C LYS A 191 40.95 -2.34 -1.03
N LYS A 192 41.27 -3.51 -0.46
CA LYS A 192 42.47 -4.28 -0.80
C LYS A 192 42.46 -4.77 -2.24
N ILE A 193 41.30 -5.20 -2.76
CA ILE A 193 41.13 -5.60 -4.16
C ILE A 193 41.43 -4.41 -5.09
N ILE A 194 40.90 -3.22 -4.79
CA ILE A 194 41.17 -2.00 -5.58
C ILE A 194 42.65 -1.59 -5.52
N GLU A 195 43.26 -1.64 -4.33
CA GLU A 195 44.69 -1.31 -4.14
C GLU A 195 45.59 -2.24 -4.99
N ASN A 196 45.24 -3.52 -5.09
CA ASN A 196 45.97 -4.54 -5.85
C ASN A 196 45.64 -4.58 -7.34
N LEU A 197 44.70 -3.76 -7.84
CA LEU A 197 44.28 -3.79 -9.23
C LEU A 197 45.45 -3.49 -10.18
N LYS A 198 45.68 -4.42 -11.12
CA LYS A 198 46.64 -4.29 -12.22
C LYS A 198 45.84 -4.26 -13.51
N ALA A 199 45.90 -3.16 -14.26
CA ALA A 199 45.17 -3.07 -15.52
C ALA A 199 46.04 -3.55 -16.69
N GLN A 200 45.57 -4.55 -17.43
CA GLN A 200 46.08 -4.89 -18.75
C GLN A 200 45.38 -3.98 -19.77
N LEU A 201 45.89 -2.76 -19.95
CA LEU A 201 45.40 -1.82 -20.96
C LEU A 201 46.10 -2.09 -22.31
N ASN A 202 45.33 -2.12 -23.40
CA ASN A 202 45.87 -2.20 -24.77
C ASN A 202 46.94 -1.13 -25.04
N GLU A 203 47.91 -1.43 -25.91
CA GLU A 203 49.05 -0.55 -26.22
C GLU A 203 48.68 0.85 -26.75
N MET A 204 47.44 1.04 -27.23
CA MET A 204 46.93 2.34 -27.70
C MET A 204 46.85 3.43 -26.62
N TYR A 205 46.88 3.10 -25.32
CA TYR A 205 46.78 4.11 -24.26
C TYR A 205 48.16 4.63 -23.84
N LYS A 206 48.56 5.79 -24.37
CA LYS A 206 49.84 6.48 -24.08
C LYS A 206 50.07 6.82 -22.58
N TYR A 207 49.03 6.77 -21.74
CA TYR A 207 49.03 7.19 -20.32
C TYR A 207 48.52 6.12 -19.34
N LYS A 208 48.91 4.84 -19.53
CA LYS A 208 48.44 3.71 -18.69
C LYS A 208 48.54 3.94 -17.17
N PRO A 209 49.66 4.44 -16.59
CA PRO A 209 49.78 4.61 -15.14
C PRO A 209 48.80 5.64 -14.56
N THR A 210 48.58 6.74 -15.27
CA THR A 210 47.67 7.82 -14.87
C THR A 210 46.21 7.33 -14.88
N ILE A 211 45.83 6.55 -15.89
CA ILE A 211 44.49 5.95 -15.99
C ILE A 211 44.23 5.00 -14.83
N VAL A 212 45.17 4.10 -14.53
CA VAL A 212 45.04 3.15 -13.41
C VAL A 212 44.94 3.86 -12.08
N LYS A 213 45.76 4.90 -11.84
CA LYS A 213 45.69 5.72 -10.63
C LYS A 213 44.34 6.42 -10.48
N LYS A 214 43.81 6.97 -11.58
CA LYS A 214 42.49 7.63 -11.59
C LYS A 214 41.35 6.63 -11.37
N LEU A 215 41.43 5.44 -11.95
CA LEU A 215 40.47 4.37 -11.72
C LEU A 215 40.44 3.93 -10.26
N LYS A 216 41.62 3.63 -9.67
CA LYS A 216 41.73 3.24 -8.26
C LYS A 216 41.15 4.30 -7.32
N SER A 217 41.54 5.56 -7.52
CA SER A 217 41.03 6.68 -6.70
C SER A 217 39.52 6.87 -6.84
N THR A 218 38.97 6.71 -8.04
CA THR A 218 37.52 6.79 -8.30
C THR A 218 36.76 5.66 -7.60
N LEU A 219 37.24 4.41 -7.71
CA LEU A 219 36.62 3.26 -7.06
C LEU A 219 36.69 3.35 -5.52
N ILE A 220 37.82 3.78 -4.96
CA ILE A 220 37.96 4.02 -3.51
C ILE A 220 36.97 5.10 -3.06
N ARG A 221 36.84 6.18 -3.83
CA ARG A 221 35.88 7.25 -3.52
C ARG A 221 34.44 6.73 -3.57
N HIS A 222 34.06 5.95 -4.58
CA HIS A 222 32.73 5.33 -4.66
C HIS A 222 32.44 4.40 -3.49
N LEU A 223 33.42 3.56 -3.10
CA LEU A 223 33.31 2.69 -1.93
C LEU A 223 33.10 3.49 -0.63
N GLN A 224 33.83 4.61 -0.46
CA GLN A 224 33.66 5.51 0.68
C GLN A 224 32.29 6.18 0.70
N ILE A 225 31.81 6.66 -0.46
CA ILE A 225 30.48 7.26 -0.59
C ILE A 225 29.41 6.23 -0.22
N SER A 226 29.48 5.02 -0.79
CA SER A 226 28.56 3.92 -0.50
C SER A 226 28.52 3.59 1.00
N TYR A 227 29.69 3.57 1.64
CA TYR A 227 29.84 3.36 3.08
C TYR A 227 29.16 4.47 3.89
N TYR A 228 29.41 5.75 3.59
CA TYR A 228 28.82 6.87 4.33
C TYR A 228 27.30 6.96 4.14
N ILE A 229 26.82 6.73 2.92
CA ILE A 229 25.39 6.71 2.59
C ILE A 229 24.69 5.57 3.36
N ALA A 230 25.29 4.39 3.44
CA ALA A 230 24.74 3.28 4.21
C ALA A 230 24.65 3.64 5.70
N TYR A 231 25.73 4.17 6.27
CA TYR A 231 25.78 4.59 7.69
C TYR A 231 24.89 5.77 8.05
N SER A 232 24.34 6.49 7.06
CA SER A 232 23.37 7.57 7.32
C SER A 232 22.12 7.07 8.05
N LEU A 233 21.78 5.79 7.91
CA LEU A 233 20.67 5.15 8.63
C LEU A 233 20.98 4.83 10.10
N LYS A 234 22.26 4.77 10.48
CA LYS A 234 22.75 4.29 11.78
C LYS A 234 23.98 5.05 12.24
N ILE A 235 23.82 6.37 12.40
CA ILE A 235 24.91 7.29 12.74
C ILE A 235 25.51 7.03 14.13
N ASP A 236 24.73 6.50 15.07
CA ASP A 236 25.13 6.12 16.43
C ASP A 236 26.26 5.06 16.46
N LYS A 237 26.43 4.29 15.38
CA LYS A 237 27.50 3.27 15.24
C LYS A 237 28.71 3.74 14.44
N VAL A 238 28.73 5.00 14.01
CA VAL A 238 29.82 5.58 13.21
C VAL A 238 30.92 6.09 14.13
N PRO A 239 32.21 5.78 13.86
CA PRO A 239 33.32 6.37 14.60
C PRO A 239 33.35 7.89 14.47
N GLU A 240 33.67 8.61 15.56
CA GLU A 240 33.62 10.08 15.65
C GLU A 240 34.34 10.78 14.48
N LYS A 241 35.53 10.31 14.13
CA LYS A 241 36.35 10.84 13.01
C LYS A 241 35.65 10.80 11.64
N LYS A 242 34.60 9.98 11.48
CA LYS A 242 33.83 9.82 10.24
C LYS A 242 32.40 10.38 10.34
N LYS A 243 31.92 10.75 11.54
CA LYS A 243 30.55 11.23 11.73
C LYS A 243 30.24 12.46 10.88
N SER A 244 31.16 13.42 10.79
CA SER A 244 30.98 14.62 9.95
C SER A 244 30.72 14.30 8.47
N ASN A 245 31.40 13.28 7.91
CA ASN A 245 31.18 12.84 6.54
C ASN A 245 29.81 12.18 6.35
N VAL A 246 29.36 11.39 7.33
CA VAL A 246 28.01 10.78 7.31
C VAL A 246 26.93 11.84 7.48
N GLN A 247 27.13 12.80 8.38
CA GLN A 247 26.19 13.88 8.65
C GLN A 247 25.89 14.72 7.40
N ARG A 248 26.87 14.90 6.50
CA ARG A 248 26.65 15.58 5.21
C ARG A 248 25.56 14.88 4.37
N TYR A 249 25.54 13.55 4.33
CA TYR A 249 24.52 12.78 3.59
C TYR A 249 23.16 12.80 4.30
N ILE A 250 23.15 12.81 5.65
CA ILE A 250 21.91 12.97 6.43
C ILE A 250 21.30 14.36 6.19
N ASN A 251 22.12 15.42 6.24
CA ASN A 251 21.68 16.79 6.03
C ASN A 251 21.20 17.02 4.59
N ALA A 252 21.88 16.44 3.60
CA ALA A 252 21.46 16.46 2.21
C ALA A 252 20.30 15.50 1.90
N ASN A 253 19.94 14.63 2.85
CA ASN A 253 18.90 13.62 2.72
C ASN A 253 19.13 12.59 1.58
N LEU A 254 20.40 12.32 1.25
CA LEU A 254 20.83 11.49 0.12
C LEU A 254 21.15 10.05 0.55
N PHE A 255 20.11 9.31 0.91
CA PHE A 255 20.17 7.88 1.23
C PHE A 255 18.80 7.24 0.96
N ASN A 256 18.63 5.93 1.17
CA ASN A 256 17.38 5.23 0.88
C ASN A 256 16.29 5.51 1.92
N HIS A 257 15.36 6.42 1.58
CA HIS A 257 14.21 6.80 2.39
C HIS A 257 13.23 5.65 2.67
N ASN A 258 13.25 4.58 1.87
CA ASN A 258 12.33 3.44 2.01
C ASN A 258 12.68 2.51 3.17
N LEU A 259 13.88 2.65 3.75
CA LEU A 259 14.31 1.87 4.90
C LEU A 259 13.92 2.51 6.24
N ILE A 260 13.42 3.76 6.22
CA ILE A 260 12.94 4.43 7.43
C ILE A 260 11.49 3.99 7.71
N LYS A 261 11.22 3.62 8.96
CA LYS A 261 9.91 3.20 9.48
C LYS A 261 8.83 4.26 9.30
N LEU A 262 9.11 5.45 9.81
CA LEU A 262 8.15 6.54 9.91
C LEU A 262 8.29 7.46 8.68
N PRO A 263 7.21 7.69 7.90
CA PRO A 263 7.25 8.59 6.76
C PRO A 263 7.78 9.98 7.14
N LEU A 264 8.76 10.49 6.39
CA LEU A 264 9.38 11.81 6.57
C LEU A 264 10.09 12.06 7.91
N ALA A 265 10.28 11.06 8.76
CA ALA A 265 11.03 11.19 10.02
C ALA A 265 12.41 11.85 9.83
N ASN A 266 13.14 11.47 8.78
CA ASN A 266 14.44 12.05 8.42
C ASN A 266 14.43 13.52 8.02
N TYR A 267 13.27 14.10 7.68
CA TYR A 267 13.15 15.50 7.29
C TYR A 267 13.15 16.44 8.49
N ILE A 268 12.64 15.97 9.62
CA ILE A 268 12.45 16.78 10.83
C ILE A 268 13.30 16.31 12.01
N TYR A 269 13.73 15.05 12.04
CA TYR A 269 14.57 14.53 13.11
C TYR A 269 16.01 15.09 13.01
N ASN A 270 16.46 15.72 14.08
CA ASN A 270 17.80 16.32 14.22
C ASN A 270 18.61 15.73 15.40
N GLY A 271 18.11 14.68 16.06
CA GLY A 271 18.83 14.04 17.17
C GLY A 271 19.90 13.03 16.73
N GLU A 272 20.55 12.39 17.69
CA GLU A 272 21.65 11.44 17.45
C GLU A 272 21.19 9.97 17.33
N LYS A 273 19.92 9.67 17.59
CA LYS A 273 19.39 8.31 17.50
C LYS A 273 19.43 7.83 16.05
N ALA A 274 19.75 6.55 15.85
CA ALA A 274 19.70 5.94 14.53
C ALA A 274 18.32 6.12 13.89
N LEU A 275 18.28 6.53 12.62
CA LEU A 275 17.02 6.71 11.87
C LEU A 275 16.18 5.42 11.81
N LEU A 276 16.83 4.25 11.79
CA LEU A 276 16.16 2.93 11.83
C LEU A 276 15.49 2.61 13.18
N ASN A 277 15.89 3.30 14.24
CA ASN A 277 15.41 3.06 15.61
C ASN A 277 14.42 4.15 16.07
N LEU A 278 14.01 5.05 15.17
CA LEU A 278 13.01 6.07 15.48
C LEU A 278 11.62 5.44 15.64
N ASN A 279 10.93 5.89 16.68
CA ASN A 279 9.57 5.55 17.05
C ASN A 279 8.75 6.85 17.15
N ILE A 280 7.42 6.73 17.25
CA ILE A 280 6.53 7.90 17.34
C ILE A 280 6.96 8.81 18.49
N GLU A 281 7.27 8.25 19.67
CA GLU A 281 7.64 8.99 20.89
C GLU A 281 8.86 9.92 20.71
N ASP A 282 9.77 9.62 19.76
CA ASP A 282 10.96 10.44 19.49
C ASP A 282 10.62 11.80 18.85
N PHE A 283 9.35 12.01 18.46
CA PHE A 283 8.85 13.24 17.83
C PHE A 283 8.03 14.12 18.77
N LYS A 284 8.05 13.83 20.08
CA LYS A 284 7.45 14.74 21.06
C LYS A 284 8.16 16.10 21.00
N GLU A 285 7.39 17.19 21.01
CA GLU A 285 7.91 18.57 21.00
C GLU A 285 8.73 18.95 19.75
N VAL A 286 8.79 18.11 18.72
CA VAL A 286 9.45 18.46 17.46
C VAL A 286 8.58 19.46 16.70
N VAL A 287 9.13 20.64 16.46
CA VAL A 287 8.46 21.67 15.65
C VAL A 287 8.57 21.27 14.17
N ILE A 288 7.41 21.11 13.53
CA ILE A 288 7.34 20.88 12.09
C ILE A 288 7.35 22.23 11.37
N ASP A 289 8.45 22.51 10.69
CA ASP A 289 8.54 23.54 9.68
C ASP A 289 8.54 22.88 8.30
N LEU A 290 7.41 23.00 7.58
CA LEU A 290 7.25 22.49 6.22
C LEU A 290 7.69 23.50 5.14
N GLU A 291 7.83 24.77 5.50
CA GLU A 291 8.02 25.86 4.53
C GLU A 291 9.49 26.22 4.35
N THR A 292 10.22 26.41 5.45
CA THR A 292 11.60 26.94 5.40
C THR A 292 12.67 25.89 5.60
N ASN A 293 12.29 24.70 6.10
CA ASN A 293 13.21 23.59 6.34
C ASN A 293 13.92 23.16 5.05
N PHE A 294 15.25 23.15 5.13
CA PHE A 294 16.15 22.83 4.02
C PHE A 294 15.82 21.51 3.34
N LYS A 295 15.50 20.46 4.11
CA LYS A 295 15.25 19.11 3.58
C LYS A 295 13.94 19.04 2.79
N PHE A 296 12.93 19.84 3.13
CA PHE A 296 11.71 19.96 2.33
C PHE A 296 11.96 20.80 1.08
N LYS A 297 12.57 21.98 1.22
CA LYS A 297 12.87 22.89 0.11
C LYS A 297 13.74 22.25 -0.97
N TRP A 298 14.73 21.45 -0.57
CA TRP A 298 15.67 20.76 -1.45
C TRP A 298 15.53 19.24 -1.37
N SER A 299 14.30 18.76 -1.22
CA SER A 299 14.02 17.33 -1.20
C SER A 299 14.59 16.65 -2.45
N PRO A 300 15.38 15.56 -2.32
CA PRO A 300 15.95 14.86 -3.46
C PRO A 300 14.92 13.95 -4.15
N ARG A 301 13.66 13.97 -3.71
CA ARG A 301 12.56 13.16 -4.24
C ARG A 301 11.23 13.88 -4.13
N PHE A 302 10.27 13.41 -4.92
CA PHE A 302 8.87 13.75 -4.73
C PHE A 302 8.38 13.23 -3.37
N ILE A 303 7.61 14.05 -2.65
CA ILE A 303 6.99 13.72 -1.37
C ILE A 303 5.51 13.49 -1.60
N HIS A 304 5.01 12.30 -1.25
CA HIS A 304 3.62 11.98 -1.47
C HIS A 304 2.71 12.60 -0.40
N TYR A 305 1.46 12.89 -0.78
CA TYR A 305 0.45 13.47 0.09
C TYR A 305 0.23 12.66 1.38
N ASP A 306 0.13 11.33 1.24
CA ASP A 306 0.01 10.38 2.35
C ASP A 306 1.18 10.43 3.36
N GLU A 307 2.39 10.79 2.91
CA GLU A 307 3.56 10.89 3.77
C GLU A 307 3.49 12.13 4.66
N ILE A 308 2.97 13.25 4.14
CA ILE A 308 2.75 14.49 4.91
C ILE A 308 1.64 14.27 5.94
N GLN A 309 0.55 13.60 5.56
CA GLN A 309 -0.52 13.23 6.51
C GLN A 309 0.01 12.38 7.67
N SER A 310 0.85 11.38 7.36
CA SER A 310 1.46 10.52 8.36
C SER A 310 2.39 11.29 9.30
N LEU A 311 3.18 12.23 8.77
CA LEU A 311 4.05 13.14 9.52
C LEU A 311 3.25 13.99 10.53
N LEU A 312 2.16 14.61 10.07
CA LEU A 312 1.31 15.44 10.93
C LEU A 312 0.65 14.58 12.02
N PHE A 313 0.16 13.39 11.67
CA PHE A 313 -0.46 12.46 12.61
C PHE A 313 0.44 12.13 13.80
N TYR A 314 1.66 11.63 13.57
CA TYR A 314 2.50 11.17 14.68
C TYR A 314 3.07 12.34 15.49
N ASN A 315 3.14 13.54 14.92
CA ASN A 315 3.47 14.75 15.67
C ASN A 315 2.31 15.22 16.58
N GLU A 316 1.08 15.20 16.07
CA GLU A 316 -0.13 15.52 16.86
C GLU A 316 -0.39 14.49 17.96
N PHE A 317 -0.16 13.22 17.65
CA PHE A 317 -0.32 12.09 18.57
C PHE A 317 0.45 12.32 19.88
N ASN A 318 1.68 12.82 19.82
CA ASN A 318 2.53 13.10 20.98
C ASN A 318 2.19 14.40 21.72
N ASN A 319 1.70 15.40 21.00
CA ASN A 319 1.42 16.73 21.54
C ASN A 319 0.01 16.84 22.16
N PHE A 320 -0.71 15.73 22.26
CA PHE A 320 -2.11 15.64 22.74
C PHE A 320 -3.08 16.59 22.01
N LYS A 321 -2.69 17.12 20.85
CA LYS A 321 -3.60 17.80 19.93
C LYS A 321 -4.48 16.74 19.26
N ALA A 322 -5.72 17.08 18.94
CA ALA A 322 -6.61 16.16 18.24
C ALA A 322 -5.95 15.79 16.89
N PRO A 323 -5.58 14.52 16.65
CA PRO A 323 -4.99 14.14 15.38
C PRO A 323 -6.01 14.31 14.25
N HIS A 324 -5.60 14.89 13.12
CA HIS A 324 -6.45 15.14 11.95
C HIS A 324 -7.58 16.17 12.14
N GLU A 325 -7.31 17.29 12.83
CA GLU A 325 -8.09 18.54 12.65
C GLU A 325 -7.44 19.50 11.64
N ASN A 326 -6.41 19.05 10.93
CA ASN A 326 -5.82 19.84 9.88
C ASN A 326 -6.82 20.00 8.74
N ASP A 327 -7.09 21.26 8.43
CA ASP A 327 -7.83 21.66 7.25
C ASP A 327 -7.23 20.97 6.01
N PRO A 328 -8.00 20.15 5.28
CA PRO A 328 -7.53 19.50 4.05
C PRO A 328 -6.97 20.49 3.03
N GLN A 329 -7.48 21.72 3.00
CA GLN A 329 -6.99 22.78 2.14
C GLN A 329 -5.56 23.20 2.53
N PHE A 330 -5.34 23.50 3.81
CA PHE A 330 -4.00 23.81 4.34
C PHE A 330 -2.98 22.72 4.01
N LEU A 331 -3.37 21.45 4.20
CA LEU A 331 -2.50 20.32 3.91
C LEU A 331 -2.15 20.24 2.41
N PHE A 332 -3.12 20.44 1.54
CA PHE A 332 -2.91 20.44 0.10
C PHE A 332 -1.99 21.57 -0.35
N GLU A 333 -2.16 22.77 0.20
CA GLU A 333 -1.26 23.90 -0.07
C GLU A 333 0.19 23.60 0.33
N LYS A 334 0.41 22.96 1.49
CA LYS A 334 1.76 22.52 1.88
C LYS A 334 2.31 21.44 0.95
N PHE A 335 1.48 20.50 0.53
CA PHE A 335 1.87 19.48 -0.44
C PHE A 335 2.33 20.09 -1.77
N CYS A 336 1.58 21.05 -2.30
CA CYS A 336 1.94 21.77 -3.53
C CYS A 336 3.22 22.59 -3.34
N LEU A 337 3.36 23.33 -2.23
CA LEU A 337 4.56 24.11 -1.92
C LEU A 337 5.82 23.23 -1.88
N ILE A 338 5.77 22.13 -1.11
CA ILE A 338 6.90 21.21 -0.93
C ILE A 338 7.34 20.60 -2.27
N ASN A 339 6.38 20.22 -3.11
CA ASN A 339 6.66 19.59 -4.40
C ASN A 339 6.79 20.59 -5.56
N ARG A 340 6.70 21.90 -5.29
CA ARG A 340 6.75 22.98 -6.29
C ARG A 340 5.72 22.80 -7.40
N LEU A 341 4.51 22.40 -7.01
CA LEU A 341 3.36 22.24 -7.90
C LEU A 341 2.51 23.50 -7.91
N VAL A 342 1.79 23.73 -9.00
CA VAL A 342 0.72 24.73 -9.04
C VAL A 342 -0.45 24.19 -8.21
N CYS A 343 -0.96 25.00 -7.28
CA CYS A 343 -2.14 24.62 -6.49
C CYS A 343 -3.39 24.66 -7.37
N GLY A 344 -4.06 23.52 -7.49
CA GLY A 344 -5.40 23.40 -8.08
C GLY A 344 -6.45 23.10 -7.02
N GLU A 345 -7.42 22.27 -7.37
CA GLU A 345 -8.39 21.72 -6.42
C GLU A 345 -7.70 20.79 -5.41
N PRO A 346 -8.07 20.84 -4.12
CA PRO A 346 -7.50 19.97 -3.11
C PRO A 346 -7.82 18.50 -3.39
N PHE A 347 -6.93 17.60 -2.99
CA PHE A 347 -7.16 16.16 -3.15
C PHE A 347 -8.28 15.62 -2.24
N VAL A 348 -8.49 16.26 -1.10
CA VAL A 348 -9.48 15.89 -0.10
C VAL A 348 -10.19 17.16 0.35
N GLU A 349 -11.50 17.08 0.52
CA GLU A 349 -12.32 18.20 1.00
C GLU A 349 -13.18 17.75 2.19
N LEU A 350 -13.27 18.60 3.23
CA LEU A 350 -14.23 18.41 4.32
C LEU A 350 -15.55 19.09 3.94
N ILE A 351 -16.50 18.31 3.44
CA ILE A 351 -17.80 18.80 2.93
C ILE A 351 -18.88 18.86 4.02
N GLY A 352 -18.66 18.25 5.17
CA GLY A 352 -19.60 18.26 6.29
C GLY A 352 -18.92 18.08 7.64
N ASN A 353 -19.34 18.86 8.63
CA ASN A 353 -18.89 18.75 10.01
C ASN A 353 -20.05 19.02 10.97
N THR A 354 -20.92 18.03 11.10
CA THR A 354 -22.21 18.16 11.79
C THR A 354 -22.05 17.78 13.26
N ARG A 355 -22.47 18.69 14.16
CA ARG A 355 -22.59 18.41 15.60
C ARG A 355 -24.01 17.97 15.91
N ILE A 356 -24.16 16.73 16.36
CA ILE A 356 -25.46 16.13 16.67
C ILE A 356 -25.67 16.22 18.18
N LYS A 357 -26.62 17.06 18.57
CA LYS A 357 -26.99 17.35 19.96
C LYS A 357 -28.30 16.63 20.31
N GLY A 358 -28.62 16.59 21.60
CA GLY A 358 -29.86 15.99 22.11
C GLY A 358 -29.72 14.56 22.60
N PHE A 359 -28.52 13.99 22.49
CA PHE A 359 -28.11 12.78 23.20
C PHE A 359 -27.22 13.15 24.39
N LYS A 360 -27.06 12.24 25.35
CA LYS A 360 -26.22 12.44 26.54
C LYS A 360 -24.81 12.88 26.14
N ASP A 361 -24.28 12.20 25.13
CA ASP A 361 -22.99 12.51 24.52
C ASP A 361 -23.24 13.30 23.22
N ASN A 362 -22.50 14.38 23.00
CA ASN A 362 -22.61 15.16 21.77
C ASN A 362 -21.77 14.47 20.69
N TYR A 363 -22.39 14.11 19.57
CA TYR A 363 -21.73 13.39 18.47
C TYR A 363 -21.22 14.35 17.40
N ILE A 364 -20.16 13.94 16.70
CA ILE A 364 -19.59 14.64 15.55
C ILE A 364 -19.63 13.70 14.35
N LEU A 365 -20.17 14.18 13.23
CA LEU A 365 -20.10 13.50 11.94
C LEU A 365 -19.30 14.37 10.96
N ARG A 366 -18.17 13.85 10.49
CA ARG A 366 -17.34 14.48 9.45
C ARG A 366 -17.53 13.75 8.12
N GLU A 367 -17.75 14.50 7.06
CA GLU A 367 -17.91 13.98 5.70
C GLU A 367 -16.78 14.52 4.84
N TYR A 368 -15.98 13.62 4.26
CA TYR A 368 -14.88 13.96 3.37
C TYR A 368 -15.21 13.51 1.95
N THR A 369 -14.86 14.34 0.97
CA THR A 369 -14.86 13.96 -0.45
C THR A 369 -13.43 13.75 -0.91
N ILE A 370 -13.19 12.66 -1.63
CA ILE A 370 -11.91 12.38 -2.27
C ILE A 370 -12.04 12.75 -3.75
N ASN A 371 -11.25 13.74 -4.19
CA ASN A 371 -11.28 14.23 -5.55
C ASN A 371 -10.51 13.25 -6.46
N ASP A 372 -11.27 12.31 -7.03
CA ASP A 372 -10.80 11.25 -7.92
C ASP A 372 -11.39 11.47 -9.32
N ASP A 373 -10.52 11.57 -10.32
CA ASP A 373 -10.93 11.68 -11.73
C ASP A 373 -11.56 10.38 -12.24
N THR A 374 -11.38 9.27 -11.52
CA THR A 374 -12.02 7.99 -11.83
C THR A 374 -13.33 7.83 -11.08
N ILE A 375 -14.44 7.89 -11.80
CA ILE A 375 -15.79 7.73 -11.23
C ILE A 375 -16.27 6.30 -11.42
N TYR A 376 -16.92 5.73 -10.40
CA TYR A 376 -17.65 4.48 -10.56
C TYR A 376 -18.90 4.74 -11.41
N VAL A 377 -18.92 4.18 -12.61
CA VAL A 377 -20.03 4.31 -13.57
C VAL A 377 -21.04 3.16 -13.50
N GLY A 378 -20.94 2.33 -12.46
CA GLY A 378 -21.71 1.10 -12.33
C GLY A 378 -20.94 -0.16 -12.70
N GLY A 379 -21.34 -1.31 -12.13
CA GLY A 379 -20.69 -2.60 -12.34
C GLY A 379 -20.34 -3.32 -11.04
N ASP A 380 -19.66 -4.45 -11.12
CA ASP A 380 -19.25 -5.15 -9.90
C ASP A 380 -18.09 -4.44 -9.22
N ILE A 381 -18.12 -4.42 -7.89
CA ILE A 381 -17.00 -4.02 -7.04
C ILE A 381 -16.40 -5.27 -6.41
N ASN A 382 -15.09 -5.25 -6.10
CA ASN A 382 -14.46 -6.24 -5.24
C ASN A 382 -14.40 -5.74 -3.80
N VAL A 383 -14.89 -6.56 -2.89
CA VAL A 383 -14.78 -6.35 -1.45
C VAL A 383 -14.03 -7.54 -0.87
N CYS A 384 -12.91 -7.26 -0.21
CA CYS A 384 -11.95 -8.25 0.24
C CYS A 384 -11.84 -8.14 1.78
N THR A 385 -11.91 -9.26 2.51
CA THR A 385 -11.70 -9.28 3.99
C THR A 385 -10.51 -10.17 4.33
N GLY A 386 -9.59 -9.66 5.16
CA GLY A 386 -8.51 -10.48 5.70
C GLY A 386 -9.02 -11.44 6.78
N ASN A 387 -8.80 -12.73 6.57
CA ASN A 387 -9.02 -13.77 7.56
C ASN A 387 -7.66 -14.15 8.15
N VAL A 388 -7.24 -13.43 9.18
CA VAL A 388 -5.91 -13.55 9.80
C VAL A 388 -6.01 -13.71 11.31
N SER A 389 -5.09 -14.48 11.90
CA SER A 389 -5.08 -14.67 13.35
C SER A 389 -4.47 -13.47 14.07
N VAL A 390 -5.19 -12.89 15.03
CA VAL A 390 -4.72 -11.82 15.91
C VAL A 390 -4.83 -12.28 17.37
N ASN A 391 -3.70 -12.66 17.98
CA ASN A 391 -3.68 -13.16 19.37
C ASN A 391 -3.47 -12.03 20.38
N ASN A 392 -4.17 -12.09 21.52
CA ASN A 392 -4.01 -11.13 22.60
C ASN A 392 -2.59 -11.14 23.21
N SER A 393 -1.93 -12.30 23.30
CA SER A 393 -0.54 -12.38 23.76
C SER A 393 0.39 -11.53 22.90
N ASP A 394 0.23 -11.64 21.58
CA ASP A 394 1.10 -10.99 20.59
C ASP A 394 0.82 -9.49 20.55
N ILE A 395 -0.44 -9.10 20.69
CA ILE A 395 -0.85 -7.70 20.86
C ILE A 395 -0.17 -7.07 22.08
N ILE A 396 -0.19 -7.76 23.24
CA ILE A 396 0.40 -7.24 24.48
C ILE A 396 1.94 -7.27 24.44
N ASP A 397 2.55 -8.28 23.84
CA ASP A 397 4.00 -8.32 23.61
C ASP A 397 4.45 -7.13 22.75
N TYR A 398 3.76 -6.90 21.64
CA TYR A 398 4.00 -5.74 20.78
C TYR A 398 3.82 -4.42 21.56
N LEU A 399 2.75 -4.27 22.35
CA LEU A 399 2.53 -3.07 23.15
C LEU A 399 3.67 -2.79 24.15
N LYS A 400 4.28 -3.85 24.71
CA LYS A 400 5.37 -3.71 25.69
C LYS A 400 6.74 -3.50 25.05
N HIS A 401 6.98 -4.09 23.89
CA HIS A 401 8.33 -4.23 23.33
C HIS A 401 8.50 -3.62 21.93
N GLY A 402 7.41 -3.22 21.26
CA GLY A 402 7.42 -2.68 19.90
C GLY A 402 7.94 -3.68 18.87
N THR A 403 7.85 -4.97 19.14
CA THR A 403 8.49 -6.01 18.33
C THR A 403 7.59 -6.54 17.23
N ILE A 404 8.00 -6.33 15.99
CA ILE A 404 7.41 -6.93 14.79
C ILE A 404 8.23 -8.16 14.44
N THR A 405 7.60 -9.31 14.27
CA THR A 405 8.29 -10.56 13.91
C THR A 405 8.40 -10.72 12.40
N MET A 406 9.25 -11.65 11.95
CA MET A 406 9.25 -12.05 10.54
C MET A 406 7.92 -12.70 10.15
N ALA A 407 7.29 -13.46 11.06
CA ALA A 407 5.99 -14.08 10.81
C ALA A 407 4.91 -13.03 10.54
N ASP A 408 4.85 -11.97 11.35
CA ASP A 408 3.92 -10.84 11.14
C ASP A 408 4.07 -10.25 9.73
N LYS A 409 5.32 -9.97 9.34
CA LYS A 409 5.62 -9.38 8.04
C LYS A 409 5.25 -10.32 6.89
N LYS A 410 5.49 -11.63 7.05
CA LYS A 410 5.07 -12.65 6.07
C LYS A 410 3.55 -12.68 5.90
N THR A 411 2.80 -12.71 6.99
CA THR A 411 1.33 -12.72 6.93
C THR A 411 0.81 -11.46 6.26
N ILE A 412 1.30 -10.27 6.62
CA ILE A 412 0.92 -9.01 5.98
C ILE A 412 1.18 -9.07 4.47
N TRP A 413 2.38 -9.49 4.07
CA TRP A 413 2.75 -9.53 2.66
C TRP A 413 1.93 -10.52 1.85
N LYS A 414 1.67 -11.70 2.42
CA LYS A 414 0.78 -12.71 1.83
C LYS A 414 -0.61 -12.14 1.55
N ILE A 415 -1.20 -11.48 2.55
CA ILE A 415 -2.53 -10.86 2.43
C ILE A 415 -2.56 -9.78 1.36
N LEU A 416 -1.56 -8.92 1.30
CA LEU A 416 -1.48 -7.86 0.29
C LEU A 416 -1.26 -8.46 -1.12
N ASN A 417 -0.45 -9.51 -1.25
CA ASN A 417 -0.27 -10.23 -2.52
C ASN A 417 -1.58 -10.86 -2.99
N GLU A 418 -2.22 -11.65 -2.13
CA GLU A 418 -3.47 -12.35 -2.45
C GLU A 418 -4.57 -11.35 -2.83
N THR A 419 -4.67 -10.23 -2.12
CA THR A 419 -5.61 -9.16 -2.48
C THR A 419 -5.31 -8.62 -3.88
N TYR A 420 -4.04 -8.28 -4.17
CA TYR A 420 -3.66 -7.74 -5.48
C TYR A 420 -3.90 -8.72 -6.63
N LEU A 421 -3.62 -10.00 -6.40
CA LEU A 421 -3.77 -11.06 -7.39
C LEU A 421 -5.22 -11.48 -7.63
N ASN A 422 -6.15 -11.19 -6.72
CA ASN A 422 -7.53 -11.66 -6.83
C ASN A 422 -8.58 -10.55 -6.92
N CYS A 423 -8.26 -9.30 -6.54
CA CYS A 423 -9.19 -8.16 -6.62
C CYS A 423 -8.88 -7.34 -7.90
N HIS A 424 -9.73 -7.48 -8.94
CA HIS A 424 -9.47 -6.97 -10.30
C HIS A 424 -10.49 -5.96 -10.84
N LYS A 425 -11.58 -5.72 -10.13
CA LYS A 425 -12.63 -4.76 -10.53
C LYS A 425 -12.14 -3.31 -10.32
N ASP A 426 -12.91 -2.34 -10.84
CA ASP A 426 -12.53 -0.91 -10.83
C ASP A 426 -12.55 -0.30 -9.42
N VAL A 427 -13.47 -0.78 -8.59
CA VAL A 427 -13.56 -0.46 -7.16
C VAL A 427 -13.15 -1.68 -6.38
N LYS A 428 -12.13 -1.52 -5.53
CA LYS A 428 -11.54 -2.58 -4.70
C LYS A 428 -11.38 -2.06 -3.28
N LEU A 429 -11.92 -2.79 -2.31
CA LEU A 429 -11.87 -2.44 -0.90
C LEU A 429 -11.34 -3.64 -0.11
N LEU A 430 -10.30 -3.45 0.71
CA LEU A 430 -9.75 -4.46 1.61
C LEU A 430 -10.01 -4.03 3.06
N ILE A 431 -10.69 -4.87 3.83
CA ILE A 431 -10.90 -4.68 5.27
C ILE A 431 -10.07 -5.70 6.04
N LEU A 432 -9.30 -5.24 7.01
CA LEU A 432 -8.44 -6.07 7.86
C LEU A 432 -8.85 -5.94 9.33
N PRO A 433 -8.59 -6.96 10.17
CA PRO A 433 -9.05 -6.98 11.56
C PRO A 433 -8.55 -5.84 12.44
N GLU A 434 -9.23 -5.65 13.57
CA GLU A 434 -8.80 -4.74 14.64
C GLU A 434 -7.45 -5.21 15.24
N LEU A 435 -6.56 -4.28 15.62
CA LEU A 435 -5.25 -4.57 16.24
C LEU A 435 -4.31 -5.47 15.41
N PHE A 436 -4.48 -5.52 14.09
CA PHE A 436 -3.67 -6.37 13.21
C PHE A 436 -2.36 -5.70 12.79
N TYR A 437 -2.41 -4.45 12.31
CA TYR A 437 -1.32 -3.87 11.50
C TYR A 437 -0.37 -2.98 12.32
N PRO A 438 0.95 -3.25 12.36
CA PRO A 438 1.92 -2.38 13.03
C PRO A 438 2.10 -1.04 12.30
N TYR A 439 2.07 0.08 13.02
CA TYR A 439 2.21 1.41 12.40
C TYR A 439 3.60 1.64 11.78
N GLU A 440 4.65 0.99 12.28
CA GLU A 440 6.01 1.09 11.72
C GLU A 440 6.12 0.53 10.29
N LEU A 441 5.11 -0.22 9.83
CA LEU A 441 5.00 -0.71 8.45
C LEU A 441 4.02 0.10 7.59
N ILE A 442 3.42 1.18 8.11
CA ILE A 442 2.36 1.93 7.42
C ILE A 442 2.77 2.40 6.02
N LYS A 443 4.06 2.73 5.84
CA LYS A 443 4.63 3.11 4.55
C LYS A 443 4.47 2.04 3.47
N GLU A 444 4.61 0.75 3.84
CA GLU A 444 4.40 -0.36 2.91
C GLU A 444 2.92 -0.44 2.49
N LEU A 445 2.00 -0.21 3.42
CA LEU A 445 0.56 -0.19 3.16
C LEU A 445 0.13 1.00 2.28
N LEU A 446 0.65 2.20 2.54
CA LEU A 446 0.41 3.40 1.74
C LEU A 446 0.90 3.21 0.30
N ALA A 447 2.12 2.73 0.14
CA ALA A 447 2.68 2.44 -1.18
C ALA A 447 1.87 1.38 -1.93
N PHE A 448 1.38 0.34 -1.22
CA PHE A 448 0.49 -0.67 -1.79
C PHE A 448 -0.81 -0.04 -2.27
N ALA A 449 -1.57 0.65 -1.40
CA ALA A 449 -2.85 1.25 -1.73
C ALA A 449 -2.74 2.22 -2.92
N ARG A 450 -1.72 3.10 -2.89
CA ARG A 450 -1.45 4.05 -3.98
C ARG A 450 -1.18 3.34 -5.31
N ARG A 451 -0.35 2.29 -5.33
CA ARG A 451 0.01 1.61 -6.60
C ARG A 451 -1.12 0.73 -7.13
N SER A 452 -1.76 -0.03 -6.24
CA SER A 452 -2.81 -1.00 -6.57
C SER A 452 -4.18 -0.35 -6.77
N GLN A 453 -4.36 0.88 -6.27
CA GLN A 453 -5.65 1.59 -6.23
C GLN A 453 -6.72 0.74 -5.52
N ILE A 454 -6.35 0.16 -4.38
CA ILE A 454 -7.22 -0.59 -3.47
C ILE A 454 -7.40 0.23 -2.20
N ALA A 455 -8.65 0.57 -1.86
CA ALA A 455 -8.99 1.21 -0.60
C ALA A 455 -8.81 0.22 0.55
N ILE A 456 -8.30 0.69 1.69
CA ILE A 456 -7.97 -0.18 2.82
C ILE A 456 -8.52 0.40 4.11
N VAL A 457 -9.20 -0.41 4.91
CA VAL A 457 -9.52 -0.06 6.30
C VAL A 457 -8.97 -1.14 7.20
N VAL A 458 -8.15 -0.76 8.18
CA VAL A 458 -7.42 -1.71 9.02
C VAL A 458 -7.31 -1.21 10.45
N GLY A 459 -7.42 -2.09 11.44
CA GLY A 459 -7.04 -1.78 12.80
C GLY A 459 -5.52 -1.78 12.97
N LEU A 460 -4.99 -0.68 13.50
CA LEU A 460 -3.59 -0.58 13.87
C LEU A 460 -3.38 -1.30 15.20
N ARG A 461 -2.20 -1.89 15.39
CA ARG A 461 -1.75 -2.31 16.72
C ARG A 461 -1.72 -1.09 17.66
N TYR A 462 -1.84 -1.35 18.95
CA TYR A 462 -1.88 -0.30 19.96
C TYR A 462 -0.75 0.72 19.80
N LEU A 463 -1.12 2.00 19.81
CA LEU A 463 -0.17 3.09 19.84
C LEU A 463 -0.02 3.57 21.28
N LYS A 464 1.20 3.47 21.81
CA LYS A 464 1.53 3.87 23.17
C LYS A 464 2.00 5.33 23.20
N THR A 465 1.54 6.08 24.20
CA THR A 465 2.06 7.40 24.55
C THR A 465 3.02 7.30 25.73
N ILE A 466 3.81 8.36 25.94
CA ILE A 466 4.85 8.43 26.98
C ILE A 466 4.27 8.30 28.41
N ASP A 467 3.02 8.71 28.64
CA ASP A 467 2.33 8.61 29.93
C ASP A 467 1.61 7.26 30.14
N ASN A 468 2.04 6.20 29.44
CA ASN A 468 1.43 4.86 29.44
C ASN A 468 -0.06 4.83 29.04
N ARG A 469 -0.54 5.89 28.38
CA ARG A 469 -1.83 5.80 27.69
C ARG A 469 -1.67 5.02 26.41
N VAL A 470 -2.72 4.31 26.06
CA VAL A 470 -2.76 3.45 24.90
C VAL A 470 -3.96 3.83 24.05
N LYS A 471 -3.71 4.02 22.77
CA LYS A 471 -4.73 4.32 21.77
C LYS A 471 -4.92 3.14 20.84
N ASN A 472 -6.15 2.69 20.71
CA ASN A 472 -6.56 1.75 19.68
C ASN A 472 -7.11 2.54 18.49
N CYS A 473 -6.33 2.57 17.41
CA CYS A 473 -6.63 3.34 16.22
C CYS A 473 -6.90 2.42 15.04
N PHE A 474 -7.71 2.88 14.10
CA PHE A 474 -7.74 2.31 12.75
C PHE A 474 -7.16 3.32 11.75
N ALA A 475 -6.76 2.82 10.59
CA ALA A 475 -6.40 3.62 9.44
C ALA A 475 -7.37 3.33 8.28
N ALA A 476 -7.93 4.38 7.70
CA ALA A 476 -8.62 4.35 6.41
C ALA A 476 -7.69 4.97 5.36
N ILE A 477 -7.29 4.18 4.36
CA ILE A 477 -6.45 4.59 3.26
C ILE A 477 -7.28 4.56 1.98
N ILE A 478 -7.55 5.74 1.42
CA ILE A 478 -8.38 5.89 0.24
C ILE A 478 -7.50 6.32 -0.94
N PRO A 479 -7.24 5.44 -1.92
CA PRO A 479 -6.46 5.76 -3.11
C PRO A 479 -7.32 6.49 -4.13
N PHE A 480 -6.70 7.36 -4.92
CA PHE A 480 -7.39 8.09 -5.98
C PHE A 480 -6.44 8.40 -7.14
N VAL A 481 -7.01 8.73 -8.28
CA VAL A 481 -6.26 9.23 -9.44
C VAL A 481 -6.64 10.69 -9.65
N LYS A 482 -5.65 11.57 -9.71
CA LYS A 482 -5.83 12.99 -10.07
C LYS A 482 -4.79 13.34 -11.12
N GLU A 483 -5.23 13.90 -12.24
CA GLU A 483 -4.41 14.27 -13.39
C GLU A 483 -3.56 13.10 -13.92
N GLY A 484 -4.12 11.88 -13.88
CA GLY A 484 -3.43 10.65 -14.28
C GLY A 484 -2.42 10.11 -13.26
N TYR A 485 -2.15 10.83 -12.16
CA TYR A 485 -1.26 10.38 -11.10
C TYR A 485 -2.01 9.60 -10.02
N LYS A 486 -1.46 8.45 -9.66
CA LYS A 486 -1.96 7.61 -8.56
C LYS A 486 -1.51 8.17 -7.22
N ASN A 487 -2.47 8.53 -6.38
CA ASN A 487 -2.29 9.08 -5.04
C ASN A 487 -3.03 8.24 -3.99
N ALA A 488 -2.81 8.56 -2.72
CA ALA A 488 -3.57 8.02 -1.60
C ALA A 488 -3.70 9.09 -0.50
N ALA A 489 -4.82 9.04 0.21
CA ALA A 489 -5.07 9.79 1.43
C ALA A 489 -5.20 8.80 2.60
N ILE A 490 -4.64 9.15 3.76
CA ILE A 490 -4.72 8.36 5.00
C ILE A 490 -5.41 9.16 6.11
N PHE A 491 -6.34 8.50 6.77
CA PHE A 491 -7.07 9.01 7.91
C PHE A 491 -6.90 8.03 9.07
N ILE A 492 -6.37 8.50 10.20
CA ILE A 492 -6.15 7.67 11.39
C ILE A 492 -6.97 8.23 12.53
N ARG A 493 -7.84 7.40 13.10
CA ARG A 493 -8.71 7.80 14.20
C ARG A 493 -8.66 6.76 15.31
N GLU A 494 -8.50 7.25 16.53
CA GLU A 494 -8.72 6.47 17.75
C GLU A 494 -10.21 6.12 17.89
N LYS A 495 -10.50 4.87 18.24
CA LYS A 495 -11.87 4.42 18.55
C LYS A 495 -12.53 5.31 19.60
N ASN A 496 -13.84 5.47 19.48
CA ASN A 496 -14.63 6.30 20.38
C ASN A 496 -14.81 5.61 21.73
N ASP A 497 -15.13 4.31 21.71
CA ASP A 497 -15.50 3.54 22.89
C ASP A 497 -14.71 2.24 22.99
N TYR A 498 -13.95 2.09 24.07
CA TYR A 498 -13.21 0.86 24.39
C TYR A 498 -14.14 -0.16 25.04
N SER A 499 -14.02 -1.42 24.64
CA SER A 499 -14.83 -2.48 25.23
C SER A 499 -14.45 -2.71 26.70
N PRO A 500 -15.38 -3.18 27.56
CA PRO A 500 -15.04 -3.47 28.96
C PRO A 500 -13.88 -4.46 29.11
N ILE A 501 -13.82 -5.50 28.27
CA ILE A 501 -12.76 -6.51 28.33
C ILE A 501 -11.39 -5.92 27.92
N GLU A 502 -11.38 -5.05 26.92
CA GLU A 502 -10.18 -4.34 26.47
C GLU A 502 -9.62 -3.43 27.57
N LYS A 503 -10.48 -2.66 28.23
CA LYS A 503 -10.12 -1.83 29.40
C LYS A 503 -9.50 -2.68 30.51
N CYS A 504 -10.09 -3.83 30.82
CA CYS A 504 -9.56 -4.75 31.83
C CYS A 504 -8.18 -5.33 31.45
N ILE A 505 -8.00 -5.74 30.19
CA ILE A 505 -6.73 -6.29 29.70
C ILE A 505 -5.62 -5.24 29.79
N LEU A 506 -5.88 -4.01 29.32
CA LEU A 506 -4.90 -2.92 29.36
C LEU A 506 -4.54 -2.56 30.81
N ALA A 507 -5.54 -2.40 31.68
CA ALA A 507 -5.32 -2.07 33.10
C ALA A 507 -4.49 -3.13 33.84
N ARG A 508 -4.73 -4.43 33.57
CA ARG A 508 -3.93 -5.55 34.13
C ARG A 508 -2.45 -5.50 33.73
N HIS A 509 -2.13 -4.82 32.64
CA HIS A 509 -0.75 -4.64 32.18
C HIS A 509 -0.18 -3.24 32.48
N GLY A 510 -0.87 -2.44 33.30
CA GLY A 510 -0.40 -1.12 33.72
C GLY A 510 -0.62 -0.01 32.69
N PHE A 511 -1.52 -0.22 31.72
CA PHE A 511 -1.86 0.75 30.69
C PHE A 511 -3.24 1.36 30.90
N VAL A 512 -3.42 2.58 30.40
CA VAL A 512 -4.68 3.33 30.51
C VAL A 512 -5.22 3.65 29.12
N CYS A 513 -6.50 3.40 28.88
CA CYS A 513 -7.24 3.87 27.72
C CYS A 513 -8.43 4.72 28.18
N VAL A 514 -8.88 5.65 27.34
CA VAL A 514 -9.94 6.62 27.70
C VAL A 514 -10.91 6.76 26.55
N ASP A 515 -12.21 6.58 26.81
CA ASP A 515 -13.25 6.80 25.82
C ASP A 515 -13.35 8.28 25.43
N LYS A 516 -13.78 8.55 24.20
CA LYS A 516 -13.97 9.93 23.74
C LYS A 516 -15.24 10.51 24.31
N LYS A 517 -15.11 11.64 25.02
CA LYS A 517 -16.26 12.45 25.50
C LYS A 517 -17.21 12.91 24.38
N LYS A 518 -16.70 13.07 23.16
CA LYS A 518 -17.47 13.45 21.97
C LYS A 518 -17.12 12.45 20.87
N PRO A 519 -17.94 11.39 20.70
CA PRO A 519 -17.72 10.41 19.65
C PRO A 519 -17.67 11.08 18.27
N ASN A 520 -16.65 10.75 17.47
CA ASN A 520 -16.45 11.25 16.12
C ASN A 520 -16.58 10.11 15.11
N TYR A 521 -17.45 10.29 14.13
CA TYR A 521 -17.66 9.36 13.01
C TYR A 521 -17.34 10.06 11.70
N GLU A 522 -16.83 9.29 10.74
CA GLU A 522 -16.29 9.81 9.48
C GLU A 522 -16.87 9.04 8.30
N ILE A 523 -17.25 9.78 7.26
CA ILE A 523 -17.70 9.23 5.96
C ILE A 523 -16.74 9.72 4.89
N TYR A 524 -16.26 8.78 4.07
CA TYR A 524 -15.38 9.05 2.93
C TYR A 524 -16.15 8.80 1.64
N SER A 525 -16.44 9.86 0.89
CA SER A 525 -17.03 9.78 -0.43
C SER A 525 -15.93 9.52 -1.45
N TRP A 526 -15.92 8.30 -2.01
CA TRP A 526 -14.88 7.83 -2.92
C TRP A 526 -15.50 7.14 -4.13
N LYS A 527 -15.21 7.65 -5.33
CA LYS A 527 -15.81 7.18 -6.59
C LYS A 527 -17.34 7.16 -6.56
N GLY A 528 -17.96 8.08 -5.84
CA GLY A 528 -19.42 8.11 -5.65
C GLY A 528 -19.95 6.97 -4.77
N ILE A 529 -19.12 6.37 -3.91
CA ILE A 529 -19.50 5.42 -2.85
C ILE A 529 -19.12 6.03 -1.50
N ASP A 530 -20.07 6.11 -0.58
CA ASP A 530 -19.87 6.67 0.76
C ASP A 530 -19.50 5.53 1.73
N ILE A 531 -18.26 5.56 2.24
CA ILE A 531 -17.69 4.53 3.12
C ILE A 531 -17.52 5.09 4.53
N ALA A 532 -18.09 4.42 5.55
CA ALA A 532 -17.94 4.80 6.96
C ALA A 532 -17.25 3.69 7.76
N PRO A 533 -16.02 3.91 8.25
CA PRO A 533 -15.38 2.99 9.18
C PRO A 533 -15.99 3.07 10.58
N MET A 534 -16.27 1.91 11.19
CA MET A 534 -16.53 1.78 12.62
C MET A 534 -15.69 0.65 13.19
N VAL A 535 -15.21 0.78 14.43
CA VAL A 535 -14.31 -0.21 15.03
C VAL A 535 -15.02 -0.99 16.11
N CYS A 536 -15.23 -2.30 15.85
CA CYS A 536 -15.64 -3.28 16.84
C CYS A 536 -16.79 -2.80 17.75
N PHE A 537 -16.49 -2.48 19.01
CA PHE A 537 -17.48 -2.10 20.03
C PHE A 537 -18.29 -0.84 19.69
N GLU A 538 -17.79 0.05 18.83
CA GLU A 538 -18.55 1.21 18.34
C GLU A 538 -19.84 0.80 17.63
N LEU A 539 -19.87 -0.38 17.00
CA LEU A 539 -21.06 -0.88 16.33
C LEU A 539 -22.21 -1.10 17.32
N THR A 540 -21.95 -1.27 18.62
CA THR A 540 -22.98 -1.53 19.63
C THR A 540 -23.83 -0.29 19.93
N ASP A 541 -23.30 0.91 19.70
CA ASP A 541 -24.02 2.17 19.91
C ASP A 541 -25.09 2.39 18.83
N ILE A 542 -26.35 2.38 19.24
CA ILE A 542 -27.49 2.61 18.35
C ILE A 542 -27.53 4.03 17.79
N VAL A 543 -27.06 5.03 18.54
CA VAL A 543 -27.03 6.43 18.10
C VAL A 543 -25.99 6.59 16.99
N ALA A 544 -24.80 6.02 17.19
CA ALA A 544 -23.75 5.97 16.17
C ALA A 544 -24.27 5.38 14.84
N ARG A 545 -24.98 4.26 14.89
CA ARG A 545 -25.59 3.64 13.71
C ARG A 545 -26.67 4.54 13.09
N ALA A 546 -27.52 5.13 13.92
CA ALA A 546 -28.62 5.98 13.45
C ALA A 546 -28.12 7.22 12.68
N ILE A 547 -26.98 7.79 13.08
CA ILE A 547 -26.36 8.96 12.42
C ILE A 547 -25.94 8.65 10.97
N LEU A 548 -25.60 7.39 10.67
CA LEU A 548 -25.19 6.94 9.34
C LEU A 548 -26.36 6.58 8.41
N LYS A 549 -27.59 6.55 8.93
CA LYS A 549 -28.78 6.14 8.17
C LYS A 549 -29.02 7.02 6.94
N GLY A 550 -28.97 6.42 5.76
CA GLY A 550 -29.18 7.11 4.49
C GLY A 550 -28.01 7.98 4.02
N ASN A 551 -26.90 7.99 4.78
CA ASN A 551 -25.69 8.75 4.50
C ASN A 551 -24.49 7.87 4.10
N THR A 552 -24.61 6.54 4.25
CA THR A 552 -23.51 5.59 4.06
C THR A 552 -23.97 4.41 3.20
N ASP A 553 -23.11 3.97 2.28
CA ASP A 553 -23.35 2.79 1.43
C ASP A 553 -22.60 1.57 1.94
N ILE A 554 -21.41 1.78 2.50
CA ILE A 554 -20.56 0.72 3.04
C ILE A 554 -20.10 1.09 4.44
N ILE A 555 -20.39 0.22 5.41
CA ILE A 555 -19.76 0.28 6.73
C ILE A 555 -18.59 -0.71 6.76
N ALA A 556 -17.39 -0.19 6.95
CA ALA A 556 -16.16 -0.95 7.07
C ALA A 556 -15.86 -1.27 8.55
N LEU A 557 -15.82 -2.55 8.90
CA LEU A 557 -15.71 -3.00 10.29
C LEU A 557 -14.47 -3.88 10.54
N PRO A 558 -13.35 -3.27 10.97
CA PRO A 558 -12.29 -3.99 11.67
C PRO A 558 -12.78 -4.46 13.04
N VAL A 559 -12.66 -5.76 13.33
CA VAL A 559 -13.15 -6.38 14.57
C VAL A 559 -12.08 -7.32 15.15
N ASN A 560 -11.97 -7.34 16.47
CA ASN A 560 -11.31 -8.39 17.23
C ASN A 560 -12.20 -8.77 18.42
N ASN A 561 -13.23 -9.59 18.16
CA ASN A 561 -14.26 -9.89 19.15
C ASN A 561 -14.67 -11.37 19.15
N GLN A 562 -14.78 -11.93 20.35
CA GLN A 562 -15.16 -13.33 20.58
C GLN A 562 -16.68 -13.55 20.57
N ASP A 563 -17.49 -12.54 20.92
CA ASP A 563 -18.96 -12.64 20.94
C ASP A 563 -19.55 -12.41 19.54
N THR A 564 -19.39 -13.42 18.69
CA THR A 564 -19.82 -13.37 17.29
C THR A 564 -21.34 -13.37 17.13
N THR A 565 -22.09 -13.99 18.06
CA THR A 565 -23.56 -14.02 17.99
C THR A 565 -24.16 -12.65 18.24
N TYR A 566 -23.69 -11.94 19.27
CA TYR A 566 -24.16 -10.59 19.57
C TYR A 566 -23.90 -9.63 18.40
N PHE A 567 -22.68 -9.65 17.85
CA PHE A 567 -22.33 -8.84 16.67
C PHE A 567 -23.13 -9.23 15.43
N SER A 568 -23.35 -10.53 15.20
CA SER A 568 -24.17 -11.01 14.09
C SER A 568 -25.56 -10.39 14.10
N ASN A 569 -26.21 -10.36 15.27
CA ASN A 569 -27.56 -9.80 15.41
C ASN A 569 -27.58 -8.29 15.14
N ILE A 570 -26.57 -7.57 15.62
CA ILE A 570 -26.44 -6.13 15.36
C ILE A 570 -26.19 -5.88 13.87
N ILE A 571 -25.33 -6.64 13.21
CA ILE A 571 -25.07 -6.48 11.78
C ILE A 571 -26.35 -6.67 10.98
N GLU A 572 -27.10 -7.74 11.26
CA GLU A 572 -28.32 -8.06 10.53
C GLU A 572 -29.40 -7.00 10.69
N SER A 573 -29.55 -6.38 11.87
CA SER A 573 -30.45 -5.25 12.04
C SER A 573 -29.92 -4.00 11.32
N THR A 574 -28.62 -3.72 11.47
CA THR A 574 -27.99 -2.50 10.94
C THR A 574 -28.06 -2.43 9.42
N VAL A 575 -27.75 -3.50 8.70
CA VAL A 575 -27.84 -3.50 7.22
C VAL A 575 -29.27 -3.21 6.75
N ARG A 576 -30.30 -3.63 7.50
CA ARG A 576 -31.71 -3.43 7.16
C ARG A 576 -32.19 -2.02 7.54
N ASP A 577 -31.76 -1.52 8.69
CA ASP A 577 -32.15 -0.21 9.21
C ASP A 577 -31.51 0.93 8.42
N LEU A 578 -30.21 0.80 8.11
CA LEU A 578 -29.43 1.78 7.37
C LEU A 578 -29.46 1.52 5.86
N HIS A 579 -29.99 0.37 5.43
CA HIS A 579 -30.04 -0.07 4.03
C HIS A 579 -28.68 0.05 3.32
N CYS A 580 -27.62 -0.42 3.98
CA CYS A 580 -26.23 -0.34 3.52
C CYS A 580 -25.56 -1.72 3.56
N MET A 581 -24.39 -1.84 2.95
CA MET A 581 -23.53 -3.01 3.07
C MET A 581 -22.65 -2.91 4.32
N ILE A 582 -22.53 -3.99 5.07
CA ILE A 582 -21.51 -4.13 6.12
C ILE A 582 -20.42 -5.10 5.63
N VAL A 583 -19.17 -4.68 5.77
CA VAL A 583 -17.99 -5.51 5.51
C VAL A 583 -17.23 -5.68 6.82
N GLN A 584 -17.31 -6.87 7.41
CA GLN A 584 -16.65 -7.20 8.66
C GLN A 584 -15.44 -8.09 8.43
N ALA A 585 -14.29 -7.65 8.93
CA ALA A 585 -13.09 -8.47 9.08
C ALA A 585 -12.83 -8.67 10.58
N ASN A 586 -13.12 -9.87 11.07
CA ASN A 586 -12.75 -10.29 12.42
C ASN A 586 -11.49 -11.18 12.36
N THR A 587 -10.83 -11.34 13.50
CA THR A 587 -9.72 -12.30 13.63
C THR A 587 -10.18 -13.72 13.27
N SER A 588 -9.32 -14.49 12.60
CA SER A 588 -9.61 -15.87 12.18
C SER A 588 -9.76 -16.84 13.37
N ILE A 589 -9.36 -16.42 14.57
CA ILE A 589 -9.51 -17.17 15.83
C ILE A 589 -10.98 -17.28 16.21
N TYR A 590 -11.71 -16.17 16.15
CA TYR A 590 -13.13 -16.09 16.51
C TYR A 590 -14.04 -16.23 15.29
N GLY A 591 -13.55 -15.86 14.11
CA GLY A 591 -14.30 -15.92 12.87
C GLY A 591 -15.38 -14.86 12.76
N ASP A 592 -16.39 -15.15 11.96
CA ASP A 592 -17.50 -14.25 11.65
C ASP A 592 -17.18 -13.10 10.68
N SER A 593 -16.03 -13.17 9.99
CA SER A 593 -15.76 -12.27 8.86
C SER A 593 -16.79 -12.50 7.75
N ARG A 594 -17.37 -11.40 7.25
CA ARG A 594 -18.53 -11.46 6.35
C ARG A 594 -18.71 -10.19 5.53
N VAL A 595 -19.48 -10.33 4.45
CA VAL A 595 -20.04 -9.21 3.68
C VAL A 595 -21.55 -9.39 3.64
N THR A 596 -22.29 -8.50 4.31
CA THR A 596 -23.74 -8.59 4.47
C THR A 596 -24.43 -7.36 3.88
N LEU A 597 -25.57 -7.57 3.21
CA LEU A 597 -26.37 -6.56 2.51
C LEU A 597 -27.86 -6.67 2.88
N PRO A 598 -28.70 -5.66 2.57
CA PRO A 598 -30.14 -5.66 2.88
C PRO A 598 -30.97 -6.57 1.95
N TYR A 599 -30.48 -7.75 1.59
CA TYR A 599 -31.23 -8.74 0.82
C TYR A 599 -32.04 -9.68 1.73
N ASP A 600 -32.72 -10.65 1.11
CA ASP A 600 -33.42 -11.70 1.83
C ASP A 600 -32.47 -12.67 2.55
N ARG A 601 -33.06 -13.49 3.42
CA ARG A 601 -32.32 -14.37 4.34
C ARG A 601 -31.25 -15.21 3.64
N ASN A 602 -31.52 -15.68 2.43
CA ASN A 602 -30.65 -16.62 1.73
C ASN A 602 -29.57 -15.94 0.90
N THR A 603 -29.69 -14.64 0.62
CA THR A 603 -28.77 -13.90 -0.26
C THR A 603 -28.14 -12.66 0.39
N LYS A 604 -28.48 -12.36 1.65
CA LYS A 604 -27.92 -11.23 2.41
C LYS A 604 -26.40 -11.30 2.55
N ASP A 605 -25.84 -12.48 2.74
CA ASP A 605 -24.41 -12.67 2.93
C ASP A 605 -23.77 -13.08 1.60
N ILE A 606 -22.86 -12.26 1.06
CA ILE A 606 -22.02 -12.65 -0.08
C ILE A 606 -21.07 -13.77 0.34
N PHE A 607 -20.52 -13.64 1.53
CA PHE A 607 -19.87 -14.71 2.27
C PHE A 607 -19.95 -14.44 3.77
N LYS A 608 -19.84 -15.50 4.55
CA LYS A 608 -19.72 -15.48 6.01
C LYS A 608 -18.91 -16.70 6.43
N ILE A 609 -17.81 -16.50 7.15
CA ILE A 609 -16.89 -17.58 7.54
C ILE A 609 -16.75 -17.70 9.05
N LYS A 610 -16.42 -18.89 9.54
CA LYS A 610 -16.20 -19.15 10.98
C LYS A 610 -14.75 -18.99 11.44
N GLY A 611 -13.85 -18.53 10.57
CA GLY A 611 -12.42 -18.42 10.86
C GLY A 611 -11.62 -19.60 10.31
N GLY A 612 -10.42 -19.83 10.84
CA GLY A 612 -9.54 -20.92 10.42
C GLY A 612 -8.06 -20.68 10.73
N ILE A 613 -7.24 -21.73 10.54
CA ILE A 613 -5.78 -21.70 10.79
C ILE A 613 -5.03 -20.96 9.68
N ASN A 614 -5.47 -21.11 8.44
CA ASN A 614 -4.79 -20.52 7.29
C ASN A 614 -5.14 -19.04 7.14
N ASP A 615 -4.12 -18.18 7.26
CA ASP A 615 -4.24 -16.78 6.89
C ASP A 615 -4.53 -16.66 5.40
N ASN A 616 -5.63 -16.00 5.02
CA ASN A 616 -5.99 -15.76 3.62
C ASN A 616 -6.87 -14.53 3.44
N VAL A 617 -7.10 -14.15 2.18
CA VAL A 617 -8.06 -13.12 1.80
C VAL A 617 -9.31 -13.75 1.20
N LEU A 618 -10.46 -13.34 1.70
CA LEU A 618 -11.75 -13.66 1.07
C LEU A 618 -12.17 -12.52 0.17
N VAL A 619 -12.57 -12.85 -1.05
CA VAL A 619 -12.99 -11.87 -2.06
C VAL A 619 -14.45 -12.10 -2.42
N GLY A 620 -15.27 -11.08 -2.19
CA GLY A 620 -16.64 -10.97 -2.69
C GLY A 620 -16.70 -10.05 -3.90
N SER A 621 -17.54 -10.37 -4.88
CA SER A 621 -17.88 -9.49 -5.99
C SER A 621 -19.38 -9.23 -5.99
N LEU A 622 -19.78 -7.96 -6.10
CA LEU A 622 -21.19 -7.59 -6.13
C LEU A 622 -21.42 -6.25 -6.84
N ASN A 623 -22.65 -6.01 -7.29
CA ASN A 623 -23.05 -4.76 -7.92
C ASN A 623 -23.93 -3.92 -6.97
N LEU A 624 -23.45 -2.74 -6.58
CA LEU A 624 -24.20 -1.84 -5.68
C LEU A 624 -25.31 -1.06 -6.38
N ASN A 625 -25.32 -0.97 -7.72
CA ASN A 625 -26.36 -0.23 -8.44
C ASN A 625 -27.76 -0.79 -8.19
N ASN A 626 -27.90 -2.10 -7.95
CA ASN A 626 -29.20 -2.69 -7.62
C ASN A 626 -29.78 -2.07 -6.34
N ILE A 627 -28.94 -1.84 -5.33
CA ILE A 627 -29.32 -1.22 -4.06
C ILE A 627 -29.58 0.27 -4.27
N PHE A 628 -28.71 0.98 -5.00
CA PHE A 628 -28.87 2.41 -5.27
C PHE A 628 -30.16 2.70 -6.04
N ASN A 629 -30.46 1.92 -7.09
CA ASN A 629 -31.67 2.05 -7.88
C ASN A 629 -32.91 1.70 -7.06
N TYR A 630 -32.83 0.67 -6.20
CA TYR A 630 -33.91 0.31 -5.30
C TYR A 630 -34.22 1.45 -4.32
N GLN A 631 -33.20 2.01 -3.66
CA GLN A 631 -33.36 3.15 -2.75
C GLN A 631 -33.92 4.39 -3.44
N LYS A 632 -33.48 4.68 -4.67
CA LYS A 632 -33.93 5.84 -5.45
C LYS A 632 -35.41 5.74 -5.83
N ASN A 633 -35.84 4.58 -6.30
CA ASN A 633 -37.18 4.39 -6.85
C ASN A 633 -38.20 3.84 -5.84
N TYR A 634 -37.79 3.57 -4.59
CA TYR A 634 -38.61 2.84 -3.61
C TYR A 634 -40.00 3.45 -3.41
N TYR A 635 -40.09 4.74 -3.05
CA TYR A 635 -41.35 5.40 -2.73
C TYR A 635 -42.24 5.58 -3.96
N GLN A 636 -41.65 5.85 -5.13
CA GLN A 636 -42.38 5.94 -6.39
C GLN A 636 -43.01 4.58 -6.76
N ASN A 637 -42.21 3.51 -6.72
CA ASN A 637 -42.69 2.15 -7.00
C ASN A 637 -43.76 1.70 -5.99
N GLU A 638 -43.60 2.08 -4.71
CA GLU A 638 -44.58 1.79 -3.66
C GLU A 638 -45.91 2.51 -3.94
N TYR A 639 -45.86 3.80 -4.31
CA TYR A 639 -47.04 4.58 -4.68
C TYR A 639 -47.78 4.01 -5.89
N GLU A 640 -47.05 3.71 -6.97
CA GLU A 640 -47.62 3.10 -8.19
C GLU A 640 -48.29 1.75 -7.91
N TYR A 641 -47.67 0.93 -7.05
CA TYR A 641 -48.24 -0.35 -6.64
C TYR A 641 -49.50 -0.18 -5.79
N LEU A 642 -49.51 0.77 -4.86
CA LEU A 642 -50.69 1.09 -4.05
C LEU A 642 -51.84 1.61 -4.94
N GLU A 643 -51.55 2.51 -5.89
CA GLU A 643 -52.54 2.95 -6.88
C GLU A 643 -53.11 1.79 -7.69
N PHE A 644 -52.26 0.89 -8.17
CA PHE A 644 -52.67 -0.30 -8.90
C PHE A 644 -53.65 -1.15 -8.06
N LEU A 645 -53.33 -1.40 -6.78
CA LEU A 645 -54.20 -2.14 -5.87
C LEU A 645 -55.53 -1.44 -5.60
N LEU A 646 -55.52 -0.11 -5.47
CA LEU A 646 -56.73 0.70 -5.28
C LEU A 646 -57.63 0.69 -6.52
N LYS A 647 -57.04 0.75 -7.73
CA LYS A 647 -57.74 0.59 -9.01
C LYS A 647 -58.33 -0.82 -9.16
N ARG A 648 -57.62 -1.86 -8.71
CA ARG A 648 -58.06 -3.26 -8.75
C ARG A 648 -59.27 -3.55 -7.85
N ARG A 649 -59.47 -2.81 -6.76
CA ARG A 649 -60.71 -2.92 -5.96
C ARG A 649 -61.97 -2.48 -6.71
N LYS A 650 -61.84 -1.74 -7.83
CA LYS A 650 -62.96 -1.23 -8.64
C LYS A 650 -63.31 -2.11 -9.86
N GLY A 651 -62.65 -3.25 -10.11
CA GLY A 651 -62.93 -4.12 -11.26
C GLY A 651 -62.51 -5.59 -11.06
N LYS A 652 -63.30 -6.53 -11.62
CA LYS A 652 -63.24 -8.00 -11.47
C LYS A 652 -61.84 -8.64 -11.28
N ARG A 653 -61.79 -9.65 -10.40
CA ARG A 653 -60.66 -10.57 -10.16
C ARG A 653 -60.14 -11.20 -11.47
N GLN A 654 -58.95 -10.83 -11.90
CA GLN A 654 -58.09 -11.64 -12.78
C GLN A 654 -56.87 -12.15 -12.00
N LYS A 655 -56.40 -13.35 -12.36
CA LYS A 655 -55.30 -14.11 -11.73
C LYS A 655 -54.02 -13.28 -11.60
N ASP A 656 -53.37 -13.38 -10.44
CA ASP A 656 -52.09 -12.73 -10.16
C ASP A 656 -51.01 -13.19 -11.14
N LYS A 657 -50.36 -12.24 -11.81
CA LYS A 657 -49.09 -12.49 -12.48
C LYS A 657 -48.06 -12.76 -11.37
N ASN A 658 -47.60 -14.01 -11.30
CA ASN A 658 -46.46 -14.39 -10.48
C ASN A 658 -45.28 -13.47 -10.80
N ALA A 659 -44.86 -12.68 -9.81
CA ALA A 659 -43.60 -11.95 -9.89
C ALA A 659 -42.48 -12.98 -10.01
N SER A 660 -41.70 -12.87 -11.08
CA SER A 660 -40.59 -13.76 -11.44
C SER A 660 -39.66 -14.05 -10.25
N SER A 661 -39.38 -15.33 -10.01
CA SER A 661 -38.60 -15.88 -8.90
C SER A 661 -37.08 -15.66 -8.95
N ASP A 662 -36.56 -14.94 -9.95
CA ASP A 662 -35.12 -14.97 -10.29
C ASP A 662 -34.33 -13.67 -10.02
N ARG A 663 -34.79 -12.78 -9.12
CA ARG A 663 -34.00 -11.60 -8.72
C ARG A 663 -33.70 -11.62 -7.23
N GLN A 664 -32.43 -11.44 -6.86
CA GLN A 664 -32.01 -11.13 -5.49
C GLN A 664 -32.92 -10.04 -4.92
N HIS A 665 -33.74 -10.38 -3.93
CA HIS A 665 -34.82 -9.52 -3.50
C HIS A 665 -34.31 -8.52 -2.46
N VAL A 666 -33.90 -7.33 -2.92
CA VAL A 666 -33.62 -6.20 -2.02
C VAL A 666 -34.83 -5.98 -1.13
N LYS A 667 -34.61 -5.89 0.18
CA LYS A 667 -35.70 -5.74 1.13
C LYS A 667 -36.08 -4.27 1.31
N ARG A 668 -37.31 -4.05 1.77
CA ARG A 668 -37.90 -2.72 1.97
C ARG A 668 -37.03 -1.81 2.82
N LEU A 669 -37.08 -0.51 2.49
CA LEU A 669 -36.46 0.55 3.28
C LEU A 669 -37.08 0.59 4.68
N SER A 670 -36.26 0.96 5.66
CA SER A 670 -36.75 1.20 7.02
C SER A 670 -37.61 2.46 7.07
N ALA A 671 -38.46 2.58 8.11
CA ALA A 671 -39.29 3.77 8.27
C ALA A 671 -38.46 5.05 8.33
N ARG A 672 -38.95 6.14 7.72
CA ARG A 672 -38.27 7.44 7.65
C ARG A 672 -36.86 7.38 7.04
N PHE A 673 -36.61 6.42 6.15
CA PHE A 673 -35.39 6.40 5.36
C PHE A 673 -35.38 7.61 4.42
N THR A 674 -34.28 8.36 4.40
CA THR A 674 -34.09 9.46 3.45
C THR A 674 -32.82 9.20 2.67
N ASN A 675 -32.91 9.20 1.34
CA ASN A 675 -31.76 8.95 0.49
C ASN A 675 -31.05 10.27 0.19
N LYS A 676 -29.90 10.52 0.81
CA LYS A 676 -29.13 11.76 0.58
C LYS A 676 -28.62 11.85 -0.86
N ARG A 677 -28.36 10.72 -1.54
CA ARG A 677 -27.97 10.68 -2.97
C ARG A 677 -29.04 11.22 -3.91
N ALA A 678 -30.33 11.12 -3.55
CA ALA A 678 -31.40 11.68 -4.35
C ALA A 678 -31.40 13.22 -4.35
N ARG A 679 -30.84 13.85 -3.30
CA ARG A 679 -30.74 15.31 -3.15
C ARG A 679 -29.48 15.92 -3.77
N ARG A 680 -28.45 15.13 -4.09
CA ARG A 680 -27.18 15.63 -4.69
C ARG A 680 -27.28 15.91 -6.21
N LYS A 681 -28.43 15.66 -6.84
CA LYS A 681 -28.68 15.87 -8.29
C LYS A 681 -29.75 16.94 -8.58
N GLU A 682 -30.29 17.57 -7.55
CA GLU A 682 -31.04 18.84 -7.62
C GLU A 682 -30.09 19.96 -7.21
#